data_AF-A0A8H3X0E6-F1
#
_entry.id   AF-A0A8H3X0E6-F1
#
_cell.length_a   1.000
_cell.length_b   1.000
_cell.length_c   1.000
_cell.angle_alpha   90.00
_cell.angle_beta   90.00
_cell.angle_gamma   90.00
#
_symmetry.space_group_name_H-M   'P 1'
#
loop_
_entity.id
_entity.type
_entity.pdbx_description
1 polymer ?
#
loop_
_entity_poly.entity_id
_entity_poly.type
_entity_poly.pdbx_seq_one_letter_code
_entity_poly.pdbx_strand_id
1 'polypeptide(L)'
;MVENELSVNKNYPQQVEKLLKERNIKEYDYSQCENRKLIGHGGFSLVYSIVYHGTQYALKCLSSNMSYDDNPIKLLKREIQLHEINHPNVIKFYGVSKAPAQIENTENIMLVLQLANGGNLRDHLAKKQRIGLYKISWTELIQIAKDITSGLKHLHENDIIHRDLHSKNILINNGRALISDFGYAKNLNDYSVTIGDPARIGITPFIEPQTFLQETEVKRDKKSDIYSLGVLFWELTSGTSPFHKIQNQYMLGIQIAKGLREKSIINTPINYVNLYKNCWSHEPSKRPTLDVVLDELEKFRTENITFINHELFIDQYCLNNGGNFTEQGFVLGTGTVLGENGNLKKEKISQPIPIIYLPKKNGVEAVHNNVQIHIPILTLHYQCDATSEFVQDIRNVLEISDITKKSQTLKEKFNYYGEYVVISTIVGGIITIENWSEIDDVSRSRLKAYLQWSIDCAKGIRLKNFEDASIDDLNLQISSKNVHNAEDLYKWIKDLHNYKGLEIISYEKFKSTYQLLPEDLVQQIPGYFDIKHIDKFYPMQDTKFRFYEKIKVSEWIASPELPLKLYICDWIQDNSLQYGIILQRSKPGRAKKAAVKFLKEPEITQINKITIILTQPKTRQEAYLLDNGIILKNEDGLELDEIPFAEHNSILNIPLEDFKNSKKQLSNAIYCQIIFHTVKISFGLSDIEYLHEFLNAVKSKLQDHESSKNLCKLFGDDYGHFLPRTFTLGGVLSKKYISNNHPIDFPTQQSDIKFNDPYAHQKIEQLLETWNKEFKDINTLYFLDNMGDVVYRNNIGDWMKSLAAKPKNWNIVFSEDWVQIYKVFKKMGKYTDASRT
;
A
#
# COMPACT_ATOMS: atom_id res chain seq x y z
N MET A 1 29.96 -50.71 25.50
CA MET A 1 31.30 -50.58 26.10
C MET A 1 32.16 -49.88 25.05
N VAL A 2 32.46 -48.60 25.14
CA VAL A 2 32.97 -47.84 26.29
C VAL A 2 32.34 -46.44 26.29
N GLU A 3 31.66 -46.09 27.39
CA GLU A 3 31.43 -44.70 27.80
C GLU A 3 32.79 -44.11 28.15
N ASN A 4 33.32 -43.22 27.31
CA ASN A 4 34.46 -42.41 27.73
C ASN A 4 33.91 -41.31 28.65
N GLU A 5 34.07 -41.49 29.96
CA GLU A 5 33.94 -40.43 30.95
C GLU A 5 34.86 -39.26 30.55
N LEU A 6 34.24 -38.16 30.13
CA LEU A 6 34.91 -36.95 29.67
C LEU A 6 35.42 -36.20 30.91
N SER A 7 36.73 -36.23 31.16
CA SER A 7 37.33 -35.49 32.27
C SER A 7 37.35 -33.97 31.97
N VAL A 8 36.71 -33.20 32.83
CA VAL A 8 36.78 -31.73 32.87
C VAL A 8 38.13 -31.35 33.50
N ASN A 9 38.88 -30.43 32.87
CA ASN A 9 40.12 -29.90 33.44
C ASN A 9 39.81 -29.17 34.76
N LYS A 10 40.38 -29.63 35.89
CA LYS A 10 39.71 -29.45 37.19
C LYS A 10 39.75 -28.03 37.80
N ASN A 11 40.76 -27.19 37.53
CA ASN A 11 40.93 -25.93 38.28
C ASN A 11 41.14 -24.70 37.38
N TYR A 12 40.55 -23.56 37.76
CA TYR A 12 40.88 -22.27 37.14
C TYR A 12 42.27 -21.82 37.61
N PRO A 13 42.94 -20.87 36.92
CA PRO A 13 44.09 -20.18 37.50
C PRO A 13 43.73 -19.61 38.89
N GLN A 14 44.60 -19.74 39.90
CA GLN A 14 44.30 -19.33 41.29
C GLN A 14 43.78 -17.88 41.41
N GLN A 15 44.25 -16.99 40.53
CA GLN A 15 43.80 -15.59 40.48
C GLN A 15 42.33 -15.45 40.06
N VAL A 16 41.84 -16.34 39.19
CA VAL A 16 40.44 -16.39 38.75
C VAL A 16 39.56 -16.96 39.85
N GLU A 17 39.96 -18.07 40.49
CA GLU A 17 39.19 -18.64 41.61
C GLU A 17 39.03 -17.65 42.76
N LYS A 18 40.10 -16.92 43.07
CA LYS A 18 40.07 -15.83 44.06
C LYS A 18 39.09 -14.74 43.66
N LEU A 19 39.14 -14.27 42.40
CA LEU A 19 38.25 -13.23 41.89
C LEU A 19 36.77 -13.65 41.90
N LEU A 20 36.46 -14.87 41.47
CA LEU A 20 35.09 -15.41 41.44
C LEU A 20 34.51 -15.51 42.86
N LYS A 21 35.31 -15.95 43.83
CA LYS A 21 34.91 -16.00 45.24
C LYS A 21 34.74 -14.62 45.85
N GLU A 22 35.70 -13.70 45.64
CA GLU A 22 35.66 -12.33 46.17
C GLU A 22 34.45 -11.54 45.67
N ARG A 23 34.06 -11.75 44.41
CA ARG A 23 32.95 -11.03 43.76
C ARG A 23 31.64 -11.82 43.73
N ASN A 24 31.59 -12.97 44.42
CA ASN A 24 30.42 -13.86 44.50
C ASN A 24 29.82 -14.20 43.12
N ILE A 25 30.68 -14.52 42.15
CA ILE A 25 30.27 -14.83 40.79
C ILE A 25 29.84 -16.29 40.70
N LYS A 26 28.64 -16.51 40.15
CA LYS A 26 28.07 -17.85 39.98
C LYS A 26 28.86 -18.66 38.95
N GLU A 27 29.21 -19.88 39.32
CA GLU A 27 29.75 -20.90 38.42
C GLU A 27 28.60 -21.79 37.91
N TYR A 28 28.54 -21.99 36.60
CA TYR A 28 27.58 -22.85 35.92
C TYR A 28 28.29 -24.14 35.50
N ASP A 29 27.67 -25.29 35.81
CA ASP A 29 28.22 -26.59 35.44
C ASP A 29 27.98 -26.88 33.95
N TYR A 30 29.06 -26.86 33.16
CA TYR A 30 29.02 -27.11 31.71
C TYR A 30 28.41 -28.49 31.36
N SER A 31 28.56 -29.49 32.22
CA SER A 31 28.06 -30.85 31.95
C SER A 31 26.53 -30.90 31.91
N GLN A 32 25.87 -29.97 32.61
CA GLN A 32 24.41 -29.84 32.67
C GLN A 32 23.84 -28.94 31.57
N CYS A 33 24.68 -28.40 30.68
CA CYS A 33 24.26 -27.56 29.56
C CYS A 33 23.72 -28.41 28.40
N GLU A 34 22.43 -28.32 28.15
CA GLU A 34 21.71 -29.02 27.09
C GLU A 34 21.54 -28.17 25.82
N ASN A 35 21.14 -28.79 24.70
CA ASN A 35 20.75 -28.12 23.45
C ASN A 35 21.78 -27.09 22.93
N ARG A 36 23.06 -27.46 22.97
CA ARG A 36 24.18 -26.64 22.51
C ARG A 36 24.10 -26.39 21.01
N LYS A 37 23.92 -25.14 20.61
CA LYS A 37 23.93 -24.72 19.20
C LYS A 37 24.87 -23.53 19.03
N LEU A 38 25.79 -23.62 18.07
CA LEU A 38 26.64 -22.47 17.71
C LEU A 38 25.75 -21.37 17.10
N ILE A 39 25.76 -20.18 17.70
CA ILE A 39 24.94 -19.04 17.28
C ILE A 39 25.76 -17.83 16.85
N GLY A 40 27.07 -17.82 17.13
CA GLY A 40 27.96 -16.74 16.71
C GLY A 40 29.41 -17.22 16.60
N HIS A 41 30.09 -16.74 15.57
CA HIS A 41 31.51 -16.98 15.31
C HIS A 41 32.15 -15.65 14.92
N GLY A 42 33.03 -15.11 15.78
CA GLY A 42 33.80 -13.90 15.53
C GLY A 42 35.28 -14.18 15.29
N GLY A 43 36.09 -13.14 15.09
CA GLY A 43 37.55 -13.29 14.92
C GLY A 43 38.27 -13.85 16.15
N PHE A 44 37.66 -13.76 17.34
CA PHE A 44 38.32 -14.07 18.62
C PHE A 44 37.46 -14.85 19.62
N SER A 45 36.21 -15.21 19.28
CA SER A 45 35.33 -15.96 20.20
C SER A 45 34.23 -16.76 19.48
N LEU A 46 33.79 -17.83 20.15
CA LEU A 46 32.65 -18.67 19.76
C LEU A 46 31.51 -18.48 20.76
N VAL A 47 30.28 -18.37 20.28
CA VAL A 47 29.09 -18.22 21.12
C VAL A 47 28.10 -19.33 20.85
N TYR A 48 27.70 -20.04 21.91
CA TYR A 48 26.71 -21.11 21.87
C TYR A 48 25.43 -20.71 22.59
N SER A 49 24.25 -21.03 22.05
CA SER A 49 23.03 -21.07 22.85
C SER A 49 22.98 -22.38 23.62
N ILE A 50 22.60 -22.32 24.89
CA ILE A 50 22.46 -23.46 25.79
C ILE A 50 21.14 -23.40 26.55
N VAL A 51 20.72 -24.55 27.08
CA VAL A 51 19.68 -24.65 28.11
C VAL A 51 20.33 -25.16 29.39
N TYR A 52 20.13 -24.44 30.50
CA TYR A 52 20.61 -24.82 31.84
C TYR A 52 19.43 -24.75 32.81
N HIS A 53 19.03 -25.90 33.37
CA HIS A 53 17.83 -26.08 34.19
C HIS A 53 16.58 -25.41 33.60
N GLY A 54 16.29 -25.69 32.31
CA GLY A 54 15.12 -25.16 31.60
C GLY A 54 15.20 -23.69 31.20
N THR A 55 16.28 -22.97 31.53
CA THR A 55 16.48 -21.56 31.14
C THR A 55 17.52 -21.45 30.03
N GLN A 56 17.28 -20.58 29.04
CA GLN A 56 18.19 -20.36 27.92
C GLN A 56 19.26 -19.30 28.22
N TYR A 57 20.51 -19.58 27.83
CA TYR A 57 21.64 -18.67 27.97
C TYR A 57 22.52 -18.66 26.71
N ALA A 58 23.35 -17.62 26.60
CA ALA A 58 24.44 -17.56 25.64
C ALA A 58 25.77 -17.84 26.35
N LEU A 59 26.55 -18.76 25.81
CA LEU A 59 27.84 -19.18 26.34
C LEU A 59 28.96 -18.70 25.41
N LYS A 60 29.71 -17.68 25.83
CA LYS A 60 30.81 -17.09 25.05
C LYS A 60 32.15 -17.69 25.48
N CYS A 61 32.87 -18.28 24.53
CA CYS A 61 34.18 -18.90 24.74
C CYS A 61 35.28 -17.87 24.47
N LEU A 62 36.18 -17.67 25.42
CA LEU A 62 37.34 -16.80 25.26
C LEU A 62 38.50 -17.64 24.67
N SER A 63 38.99 -17.31 23.47
CA SER A 63 40.10 -18.04 22.83
C SER A 63 41.47 -17.54 23.33
N SER A 64 42.45 -18.46 23.39
CA SER A 64 43.83 -18.18 23.80
C SER A 64 44.70 -17.54 22.71
N ASN A 65 44.19 -17.32 21.49
CA ASN A 65 44.92 -16.60 20.43
C ASN A 65 44.90 -15.07 20.58
N MET A 66 44.46 -14.56 21.74
CA MET A 66 44.59 -13.15 22.11
C MET A 66 46.07 -12.83 22.36
N SER A 67 46.59 -11.74 21.77
CA SER A 67 47.98 -11.31 21.93
C SER A 67 48.42 -11.19 23.41
N TYR A 68 49.72 -11.38 23.67
CA TYR A 68 50.43 -11.42 24.97
C TYR A 68 50.03 -10.40 26.08
N ASP A 69 49.25 -9.35 25.79
CA ASP A 69 48.89 -8.25 26.73
C ASP A 69 47.45 -8.30 27.33
N ASP A 70 46.54 -9.09 26.74
CA ASP A 70 45.13 -9.20 27.18
C ASP A 70 44.88 -10.54 27.88
N ASN A 71 45.40 -10.65 29.09
CA ASN A 71 45.13 -11.76 30.02
C ASN A 71 43.60 -11.93 30.19
N PRO A 72 43.02 -13.13 29.98
CA PRO A 72 41.58 -13.41 30.16
C PRO A 72 41.01 -13.01 31.53
N ILE A 73 41.86 -12.85 32.54
CA ILE A 73 41.51 -12.27 33.84
C ILE A 73 41.07 -10.81 33.73
N LYS A 74 41.73 -9.99 32.90
CA LYS A 74 41.34 -8.58 32.67
C LYS A 74 39.96 -8.51 32.02
N LEU A 75 39.69 -9.38 31.03
CA LEU A 75 38.39 -9.47 30.37
C LEU A 75 37.29 -9.91 31.35
N LEU A 76 37.56 -10.94 32.16
CA LEU A 76 36.63 -11.38 33.19
C LEU A 76 36.35 -10.27 34.23
N LYS A 77 37.37 -9.53 34.67
CA LYS A 77 37.18 -8.38 35.57
C LYS A 77 36.26 -7.31 34.99
N ARG A 78 36.36 -7.03 33.68
CA ARG A 78 35.50 -6.07 32.98
C ARG A 78 34.05 -6.57 32.93
N GLU A 79 33.84 -7.82 32.56
CA GLU A 79 32.51 -8.43 32.49
C GLU A 79 31.84 -8.51 33.88
N ILE A 80 32.63 -8.72 34.94
CA ILE A 80 32.17 -8.63 36.33
C ILE A 80 31.79 -7.19 36.71
N GLN A 81 32.57 -6.17 36.32
CA GLN A 81 32.19 -4.77 36.55
C GLN A 81 30.86 -4.42 35.87
N LEU A 82 30.63 -4.96 34.67
CA LEU A 82 29.38 -4.78 33.93
C LEU A 82 28.19 -5.51 34.56
N HIS A 83 28.44 -6.63 35.25
CA HIS A 83 27.42 -7.32 36.05
C HIS A 83 26.88 -6.43 37.18
N GLU A 84 27.75 -5.68 37.85
CA GLU A 84 27.40 -4.85 39.01
C GLU A 84 26.50 -3.66 38.65
N ILE A 85 26.55 -3.17 37.40
CA ILE A 85 25.83 -1.97 36.98
C ILE A 85 24.45 -2.22 36.32
N ASN A 86 24.08 -3.47 36.03
CA ASN A 86 22.78 -3.96 35.48
C ASN A 86 21.85 -2.90 34.83
N HIS A 87 21.79 -2.86 33.49
CA HIS A 87 20.94 -1.93 32.72
C HIS A 87 20.11 -2.66 31.65
N PRO A 88 18.84 -2.26 31.38
CA PRO A 88 17.97 -2.95 30.41
C PRO A 88 18.44 -2.92 28.95
N ASN A 89 19.37 -2.00 28.60
CA ASN A 89 19.97 -1.88 27.27
C ASN A 89 21.44 -2.33 27.21
N VAL A 90 21.91 -3.07 28.21
CA VAL A 90 23.24 -3.70 28.26
C VAL A 90 23.04 -5.20 28.46
N ILE A 91 23.78 -6.04 27.74
CA ILE A 91 23.66 -7.49 27.86
C ILE A 91 23.98 -7.94 29.30
N LYS A 92 23.14 -8.79 29.87
CA LYS A 92 23.37 -9.26 31.24
C LYS A 92 24.42 -10.36 31.28
N PHE A 93 25.37 -10.20 32.18
CA PHE A 93 26.26 -11.26 32.64
C PHE A 93 25.59 -12.03 33.78
N TYR A 94 25.67 -13.35 33.78
CA TYR A 94 25.11 -14.22 34.83
C TYR A 94 26.17 -14.97 35.63
N GLY A 95 27.36 -15.17 35.06
CA GLY A 95 28.40 -15.97 35.69
C GLY A 95 29.38 -16.55 34.69
N VAL A 96 30.14 -17.53 35.15
CA VAL A 96 31.14 -18.23 34.34
C VAL A 96 30.86 -19.72 34.28
N SER A 97 31.45 -20.40 33.31
CA SER A 97 31.47 -21.86 33.19
C SER A 97 32.88 -22.30 32.80
N LYS A 98 33.21 -23.57 33.06
CA LYS A 98 34.47 -24.17 32.58
C LYS A 98 34.31 -24.69 31.16
N ALA A 99 35.34 -24.51 30.33
CA ALA A 99 35.40 -25.13 29.02
C ALA A 99 35.74 -26.64 29.16
N PRO A 100 35.11 -27.54 28.38
CA PRO A 100 35.52 -28.94 28.32
C PRO A 100 36.88 -29.08 27.61
N ALA A 101 37.66 -30.09 28.01
CA ALA A 101 39.04 -30.30 27.54
C ALA A 101 39.20 -30.53 26.01
N GLN A 102 38.10 -30.75 25.28
CA GLN A 102 38.10 -30.98 23.82
C GLN A 102 38.06 -29.70 22.97
N ILE A 103 37.87 -28.52 23.57
CA ILE A 103 37.94 -27.26 22.83
C ILE A 103 39.39 -26.76 22.87
N GLU A 104 40.21 -27.29 21.96
CA GLU A 104 41.62 -26.86 21.80
C GLU A 104 41.71 -25.33 21.61
N ASN A 105 42.74 -24.70 22.20
CA ASN A 105 43.02 -23.25 22.13
C ASN A 105 42.00 -22.31 22.83
N THR A 106 41.36 -22.75 23.91
CA THR A 106 40.62 -21.88 24.82
C THR A 106 41.24 -21.93 26.22
N GLU A 107 41.49 -20.76 26.81
CA GLU A 107 41.69 -20.73 28.27
C GLU A 107 40.36 -21.10 28.95
N ASN A 108 40.45 -21.78 30.10
CA ASN A 108 39.39 -22.57 30.75
C ASN A 108 38.09 -21.82 31.17
N ILE A 109 37.80 -20.61 30.68
CA ILE A 109 36.71 -19.74 31.13
C ILE A 109 35.75 -19.42 29.97
N MET A 110 34.48 -19.78 30.17
CA MET A 110 33.36 -19.35 29.33
C MET A 110 32.47 -18.38 30.11
N LEU A 111 31.96 -17.34 29.44
CA LEU A 111 31.03 -16.38 30.04
C LEU A 111 29.59 -16.82 29.80
N VAL A 112 28.77 -16.82 30.85
CA VAL A 112 27.34 -17.10 30.79
C VAL A 112 26.59 -15.77 30.71
N LEU A 113 25.96 -15.51 29.57
CA LEU A 113 25.33 -14.25 29.22
C LEU A 113 23.84 -14.44 28.92
N GLN A 114 23.09 -13.35 28.93
CA GLN A 114 21.74 -13.31 28.38
C GLN A 114 21.72 -13.72 26.91
N LEU A 115 20.80 -14.62 26.57
CA LEU A 115 20.51 -14.94 25.19
C LEU A 115 19.56 -13.88 24.61
N ALA A 116 19.98 -13.19 23.55
CA ALA A 116 19.15 -12.27 22.80
C ALA A 116 18.53 -13.00 21.59
N ASN A 117 17.19 -13.00 21.49
CA ASN A 117 16.48 -13.84 20.51
C ASN A 117 16.40 -13.27 19.08
N GLY A 118 16.74 -12.00 18.87
CA GLY A 118 16.69 -11.30 17.58
C GLY A 118 18.01 -11.32 16.79
N GLY A 119 19.09 -11.85 17.36
CA GLY A 119 20.44 -11.77 16.77
C GLY A 119 21.05 -10.37 16.88
N ASN A 120 22.06 -10.06 16.08
CA ASN A 120 22.68 -8.74 16.05
C ASN A 120 21.88 -7.74 15.19
N LEU A 121 22.08 -6.44 15.44
CA LEU A 121 21.38 -5.36 14.76
C LEU A 121 21.69 -5.34 13.26
N ARG A 122 22.91 -5.67 12.81
CA ARG A 122 23.23 -5.69 11.37
C ARG A 122 22.35 -6.67 10.61
N ASP A 123 22.23 -7.89 11.13
CA ASP A 123 21.39 -8.93 10.52
C ASP A 123 19.90 -8.60 10.66
N HIS A 124 19.50 -7.96 11.77
CA HIS A 124 18.14 -7.45 11.96
C HIS A 124 17.77 -6.42 10.89
N LEU A 125 18.66 -5.46 10.60
CA LEU A 125 18.47 -4.44 9.56
C LEU A 125 18.47 -5.07 8.16
N ALA A 126 19.35 -6.03 7.88
CA ALA A 126 19.39 -6.75 6.61
C ALA A 126 18.07 -7.48 6.32
N LYS A 127 17.44 -8.11 7.33
CA LYS A 127 16.12 -8.76 7.19
C LYS A 127 14.97 -7.79 6.86
N LYS A 128 15.15 -6.49 7.12
CA LYS A 128 14.17 -5.44 6.80
C LYS A 128 14.33 -4.90 5.38
N GLN A 129 15.36 -5.34 4.65
CA GLN A 129 15.49 -5.09 3.22
C GLN A 129 14.63 -6.09 2.44
N ARG A 130 13.72 -5.59 1.60
CA ARG A 130 12.89 -6.40 0.70
C ARG A 130 12.82 -5.74 -0.66
N ILE A 131 13.29 -6.41 -1.72
CA ILE A 131 13.17 -5.96 -3.11
C ILE A 131 13.69 -4.52 -3.26
N GLY A 132 14.89 -4.25 -2.76
CA GLY A 132 15.51 -2.93 -2.82
C GLY A 132 14.93 -1.84 -1.91
N LEU A 133 13.87 -2.13 -1.16
CA LEU A 133 13.24 -1.23 -0.21
C LEU A 133 13.66 -1.58 1.22
N TYR A 134 14.14 -0.58 1.96
CA TYR A 134 14.43 -0.72 3.38
C TYR A 134 13.23 -0.19 4.17
N LYS A 135 12.48 -1.09 4.82
CA LYS A 135 11.28 -0.72 5.56
C LYS A 135 11.44 -0.99 7.06
N ILE A 136 11.60 0.09 7.82
CA ILE A 136 11.54 0.11 9.27
C ILE A 136 10.57 1.22 9.69
N SER A 137 9.70 0.95 10.67
CA SER A 137 8.85 2.02 11.20
C SER A 137 9.70 3.05 11.92
N TRP A 138 9.34 4.34 11.88
CA TRP A 138 10.10 5.36 12.58
C TRP A 138 10.09 5.12 14.09
N THR A 139 9.00 4.59 14.63
CA THR A 139 8.88 4.16 16.03
C THR A 139 9.92 3.10 16.40
N GLU A 140 10.05 2.05 15.58
CA GLU A 140 11.06 0.99 15.80
C GLU A 140 12.48 1.56 15.72
N LEU A 141 12.76 2.38 14.70
CA LEU A 141 14.07 2.99 14.49
C LEU A 141 14.47 3.88 15.67
N ILE A 142 13.61 4.81 16.06
CA ILE A 142 13.86 5.74 17.17
C ILE A 142 13.97 4.96 18.49
N GLN A 143 13.16 3.92 18.70
CA GLN A 143 13.28 3.09 19.90
C GLN A 143 14.65 2.40 19.97
N ILE A 144 15.13 1.82 18.86
CA ILE A 144 16.47 1.22 18.79
C ILE A 144 17.55 2.28 19.07
N ALA A 145 17.45 3.48 18.48
CA ALA A 145 18.39 4.56 18.71
C ALA A 145 18.42 5.00 20.19
N LYS A 146 17.24 5.14 20.82
CA LYS A 146 17.09 5.47 22.24
C LYS A 146 17.67 4.39 23.14
N ASP A 147 17.38 3.13 22.84
CA ASP A 147 17.89 1.97 23.58
C ASP A 147 19.43 1.95 23.60
N ILE A 148 20.05 2.09 22.42
CA ILE A 148 21.53 2.12 22.31
C ILE A 148 22.10 3.32 23.07
N THR A 149 21.51 4.51 22.89
CA THR A 149 21.99 5.74 23.55
C THR A 149 21.88 5.64 25.07
N SER A 150 20.77 5.09 25.56
CA SER A 150 20.52 4.86 26.99
C SER A 150 21.54 3.89 27.58
N GLY A 151 21.77 2.74 26.92
CA GLY A 151 22.80 1.78 27.33
C GLY A 151 24.20 2.41 27.35
N LEU A 152 24.54 3.19 26.33
CA LEU A 152 25.84 3.83 26.23
C LEU A 152 26.03 4.92 27.30
N LYS A 153 24.97 5.68 27.60
CA LYS A 153 24.97 6.67 28.67
C LYS A 153 25.27 6.02 30.01
N HIS A 154 24.60 4.91 30.31
CA HIS A 154 24.81 4.16 31.53
C HIS A 154 26.26 3.64 31.66
N LEU A 155 26.86 3.16 30.57
CA LEU A 155 28.28 2.77 30.56
C LEU A 155 29.19 3.97 30.87
N HIS A 156 28.93 5.12 30.23
CA HIS A 156 29.72 6.33 30.42
C HIS A 156 29.58 6.93 31.82
N GLU A 157 28.41 6.86 32.45
CA GLU A 157 28.21 7.28 33.84
C GLU A 157 28.98 6.42 34.85
N ASN A 158 29.28 5.17 34.48
CA ASN A 158 30.12 4.26 35.25
C ASN A 158 31.59 4.24 34.77
N ASP A 159 32.00 5.26 34.01
CA ASP A 159 33.37 5.45 33.50
C ASP A 159 33.92 4.32 32.61
N ILE A 160 33.01 3.60 31.96
CA ILE A 160 33.31 2.54 30.99
C ILE A 160 33.20 3.11 29.58
N ILE A 161 34.27 2.98 28.78
CA ILE A 161 34.27 3.31 27.35
C ILE A 161 34.24 2.01 26.54
N HIS A 162 33.31 1.89 25.59
CA HIS A 162 33.09 0.65 24.83
C HIS A 162 34.19 0.38 23.80
N ARG A 163 34.59 1.40 23.02
CA ARG A 163 35.64 1.39 21.99
C ARG A 163 35.38 0.51 20.76
N ASP A 164 34.51 -0.48 20.83
CA ASP A 164 34.13 -1.30 19.66
C ASP A 164 32.63 -1.27 19.37
N LEU A 165 32.02 -0.08 19.46
CA LEU A 165 30.58 0.08 19.29
C LEU A 165 30.20 0.03 17.80
N HIS A 166 29.47 -1.00 17.38
CA HIS A 166 28.98 -1.15 16.00
C HIS A 166 27.79 -2.12 15.95
N SER A 167 27.06 -2.18 14.84
CA SER A 167 25.77 -2.92 14.85
C SER A 167 25.89 -4.44 14.96
N LYS A 168 27.08 -5.04 14.76
CA LYS A 168 27.30 -6.46 15.14
C LYS A 168 27.43 -6.70 16.65
N ASN A 169 27.73 -5.66 17.43
CA ASN A 169 27.86 -5.69 18.89
C ASN A 169 26.58 -5.17 19.59
N ILE A 170 25.56 -4.77 18.82
CA ILE A 170 24.22 -4.48 19.33
C ILE A 170 23.35 -5.72 19.08
N LEU A 171 22.74 -6.26 20.12
CA LEU A 171 21.83 -7.40 20.04
C LEU A 171 20.38 -6.95 20.16
N ILE A 172 19.47 -7.63 19.47
CA ILE A 172 18.03 -7.40 19.56
C ILE A 172 17.40 -8.49 20.41
N ASN A 173 16.64 -8.10 21.43
CA ASN A 173 15.90 -9.02 22.28
C ASN A 173 14.46 -8.53 22.47
N ASN A 174 13.49 -9.24 21.90
CA ASN A 174 12.06 -8.86 21.93
C ASN A 174 11.82 -7.40 21.50
N GLY A 175 12.52 -6.95 20.45
CA GLY A 175 12.41 -5.59 19.93
C GLY A 175 13.21 -4.52 20.67
N ARG A 176 13.90 -4.86 21.77
CA ARG A 176 14.80 -3.96 22.51
C ARG A 176 16.24 -4.14 22.06
N ALA A 177 16.98 -3.04 21.92
CA ALA A 177 18.41 -3.09 21.63
C ALA A 177 19.27 -3.19 22.91
N LEU A 178 20.30 -4.02 22.87
CA LEU A 178 21.23 -4.33 23.96
C LEU A 178 22.66 -4.16 23.46
N ILE A 179 23.48 -3.37 24.15
CA ILE A 179 24.92 -3.30 23.90
C ILE A 179 25.58 -4.57 24.45
N SER A 180 26.48 -5.17 23.66
CA SER A 180 27.23 -6.38 24.01
C SER A 180 28.67 -6.32 23.49
N ASP A 181 29.47 -7.31 23.88
CA ASP A 181 30.88 -7.49 23.52
C ASP A 181 31.83 -6.38 24.01
N PHE A 182 32.31 -6.57 25.24
CA PHE A 182 33.20 -5.63 25.93
C PHE A 182 34.68 -6.01 25.86
N GLY A 183 35.06 -6.83 24.87
CA GLY A 183 36.45 -7.30 24.69
C GLY A 183 37.48 -6.15 24.67
N TYR A 184 37.09 -5.01 24.10
CA TYR A 184 37.94 -3.82 23.96
C TYR A 184 37.61 -2.68 24.94
N ALA A 185 36.64 -2.87 25.84
CA ALA A 185 36.22 -1.82 26.78
C ALA A 185 37.31 -1.52 27.82
N LYS A 186 37.45 -0.27 28.26
CA LYS A 186 38.40 0.12 29.33
C LYS A 186 37.79 1.17 30.29
N ASN A 187 38.30 1.18 31.52
CA ASN A 187 38.04 2.26 32.47
C ASN A 187 38.82 3.52 32.07
N LEU A 188 38.31 4.71 32.41
CA LEU A 188 38.96 6.01 32.09
C LEU A 188 40.42 6.13 32.56
N ASN A 189 40.79 5.38 33.61
CA ASN A 189 42.09 5.43 34.27
C ASN A 189 43.13 4.45 33.69
N ASP A 190 42.77 3.57 32.76
CA ASP A 190 43.71 2.66 32.09
C ASP A 190 44.30 3.35 30.84
N TYR A 191 45.54 3.84 30.96
CA TYR A 191 46.27 4.50 29.87
C TYR A 191 47.04 3.50 28.98
N SER A 192 47.15 3.85 27.69
CA SER A 192 47.87 3.25 26.54
C SER A 192 47.17 2.20 25.65
N VAL A 193 47.40 2.35 24.33
CA VAL A 193 47.12 1.41 23.23
C VAL A 193 48.24 1.55 22.19
N THR A 194 49.10 0.54 22.08
CA THR A 194 50.21 0.55 21.13
C THR A 194 49.73 0.17 19.73
N ILE A 195 49.92 1.07 18.76
CA ILE A 195 49.57 0.88 17.35
C ILE A 195 50.64 0.00 16.70
N GLY A 196 50.28 -1.21 16.30
CA GLY A 196 51.20 -2.12 15.62
C GLY A 196 50.55 -3.29 14.88
N ASP A 197 49.22 -3.43 14.92
CA ASP A 197 48.54 -4.53 14.24
C ASP A 197 47.22 -4.03 13.59
N PRO A 198 47.09 -4.06 12.25
CA PRO A 198 45.86 -3.71 11.54
C PRO A 198 44.63 -4.50 12.00
N ALA A 199 44.81 -5.67 12.63
CA ALA A 199 43.74 -6.47 13.21
C ALA A 199 43.16 -5.91 14.52
N ARG A 200 43.77 -4.88 15.13
CA ARG A 200 43.44 -4.37 16.48
C ARG A 200 42.44 -3.19 16.55
N ILE A 201 41.98 -2.64 15.43
CA ILE A 201 41.38 -1.29 15.46
C ILE A 201 39.82 -1.29 15.47
N GLY A 202 39.16 -2.44 15.29
CA GLY A 202 37.69 -2.55 15.21
C GLY A 202 37.17 -2.42 13.77
N ILE A 203 35.87 -2.24 13.57
CA ILE A 203 35.29 -2.10 12.21
C ILE A 203 35.48 -0.67 11.69
N THR A 204 36.33 -0.51 10.65
CA THR A 204 36.83 0.79 10.12
C THR A 204 35.86 1.97 10.14
N PRO A 205 34.62 1.88 9.62
CA PRO A 205 33.70 3.01 9.58
C PRO A 205 33.33 3.58 10.95
N PHE A 206 33.33 2.74 11.99
CA PHE A 206 32.92 3.08 13.35
C PHE A 206 34.07 3.67 14.17
N ILE A 207 35.28 3.70 13.64
CA ILE A 207 36.49 4.21 14.29
C ILE A 207 36.59 5.71 14.00
N GLU A 208 36.89 6.50 15.04
CA GLU A 208 36.96 7.95 14.88
C GLU A 208 38.16 8.38 14.01
N PRO A 209 38.04 9.49 13.26
CA PRO A 209 38.99 9.87 12.22
C PRO A 209 40.42 10.09 12.73
N GLN A 210 40.58 10.62 13.94
CA GLN A 210 41.88 10.94 14.54
C GLN A 210 42.77 9.71 14.67
N THR A 211 42.17 8.53 14.85
CA THR A 211 42.87 7.24 15.00
C THR A 211 43.76 6.92 13.79
N PHE A 212 43.43 7.44 12.62
CA PHE A 212 44.13 7.15 11.36
C PHE A 212 45.18 8.21 10.98
N LEU A 213 45.29 9.32 11.73
CA LEU A 213 46.14 10.47 11.37
C LEU A 213 47.46 10.56 12.16
N GLN A 214 47.61 9.82 13.26
CA GLN A 214 48.73 9.99 14.17
C GLN A 214 49.71 8.81 14.13
N GLU A 215 51.00 9.12 14.16
CA GLU A 215 52.10 8.15 14.34
C GLU A 215 52.26 7.68 15.79
N THR A 216 51.54 8.31 16.74
CA THR A 216 51.56 8.01 18.19
C THR A 216 50.16 7.74 18.74
N GLU A 217 50.08 7.16 19.95
CA GLU A 217 48.87 6.59 20.53
C GLU A 217 47.73 7.62 20.72
N VAL A 218 46.60 7.45 20.03
CA VAL A 218 45.38 8.23 20.26
C VAL A 218 44.61 7.65 21.44
N LYS A 219 44.43 8.44 22.51
CA LYS A 219 43.60 8.04 23.67
C LYS A 219 42.12 8.11 23.28
N ARG A 220 41.53 6.96 22.94
CA ARG A 220 40.07 6.83 22.75
C ARG A 220 39.31 7.04 24.06
N ASP A 221 38.32 7.93 24.04
CA ASP A 221 37.54 8.40 25.17
C ASP A 221 36.02 8.24 24.95
N LYS A 222 35.19 8.84 25.82
CA LYS A 222 33.73 8.82 25.69
C LYS A 222 33.24 9.45 24.36
N LYS A 223 33.97 10.42 23.80
CA LYS A 223 33.63 11.05 22.51
C LYS A 223 33.92 10.11 21.33
N SER A 224 34.82 9.15 21.47
CA SER A 224 35.03 8.08 20.48
C SER A 224 33.78 7.22 20.31
N ASP A 225 33.12 6.83 21.40
CA ASP A 225 31.89 6.03 21.33
C ASP A 225 30.73 6.84 20.72
N ILE A 226 30.67 8.16 20.97
CA ILE A 226 29.66 9.05 20.36
C ILE A 226 29.84 9.13 18.83
N TYR A 227 31.08 9.10 18.34
CA TYR A 227 31.34 8.98 16.90
C TYR A 227 30.73 7.70 16.33
N SER A 228 31.01 6.56 16.97
CA SER A 228 30.47 5.26 16.57
C SER A 228 28.93 5.24 16.63
N LEU A 229 28.33 5.89 17.62
CA LEU A 229 26.88 6.08 17.72
C LEU A 229 26.30 6.86 16.53
N GLY A 230 26.99 7.90 16.06
CA GLY A 230 26.60 8.63 14.85
C GLY A 230 26.57 7.74 13.60
N VAL A 231 27.57 6.87 13.44
CA VAL A 231 27.62 5.90 12.34
C VAL A 231 26.49 4.87 12.46
N LEU A 232 26.19 4.40 13.68
CA LEU A 232 25.03 3.54 13.95
C LEU A 232 23.70 4.20 13.56
N PHE A 233 23.50 5.47 13.91
CA PHE A 233 22.28 6.20 13.55
C PHE A 233 22.10 6.36 12.04
N TRP A 234 23.19 6.58 11.31
CA TRP A 234 23.15 6.55 9.85
C TRP A 234 22.78 5.15 9.33
N GLU A 235 23.42 4.10 9.86
CA GLU A 235 23.14 2.70 9.49
C GLU A 235 21.67 2.30 9.75
N LEU A 236 21.06 2.81 10.81
CA LEU A 236 19.63 2.64 11.09
C LEU A 236 18.75 3.24 10.00
N THR A 237 19.17 4.32 9.32
CA THR A 237 18.39 4.94 8.23
C THR A 237 18.69 4.33 6.86
N SER A 238 19.91 3.86 6.63
CA SER A 238 20.31 3.24 5.36
C SER A 238 19.87 1.78 5.27
N GLY A 239 19.82 1.09 6.41
CA GLY A 239 19.64 -0.35 6.49
C GLY A 239 20.82 -1.16 5.96
N THR A 240 21.91 -0.51 5.52
CA THR A 240 23.08 -1.12 4.89
C THR A 240 24.36 -0.84 5.69
N SER A 241 25.35 -1.72 5.55
CA SER A 241 26.65 -1.51 6.20
C SER A 241 27.31 -0.22 5.70
N PRO A 242 27.88 0.61 6.58
CA PRO A 242 28.62 1.80 6.17
C PRO A 242 29.79 1.44 5.26
N PHE A 243 29.95 2.22 4.20
CA PHE A 243 30.97 2.11 3.16
C PHE A 243 31.10 0.70 2.56
N HIS A 244 29.99 -0.04 2.45
CA HIS A 244 29.98 -1.45 2.01
C HIS A 244 30.64 -1.69 0.63
N LYS A 245 30.74 -0.66 -0.21
CA LYS A 245 31.37 -0.72 -1.55
C LYS A 245 32.90 -0.61 -1.52
N ILE A 246 33.50 -0.14 -0.42
CA ILE A 246 34.94 0.04 -0.31
C ILE A 246 35.56 -1.21 0.35
N GLN A 247 36.19 -2.06 -0.47
CA GLN A 247 36.78 -3.30 0.02
C GLN A 247 38.06 -3.07 0.83
N ASN A 248 38.91 -2.11 0.41
CA ASN A 248 40.17 -1.82 1.09
C ASN A 248 39.95 -0.98 2.36
N GLN A 249 39.90 -1.67 3.51
CA GLN A 249 39.66 -1.07 4.82
C GLN A 249 40.75 -0.08 5.27
N TYR A 250 42.00 -0.31 4.91
CA TYR A 250 43.10 0.61 5.22
C TYR A 250 42.93 1.94 4.49
N MET A 251 42.65 1.89 3.19
CA MET A 251 42.39 3.08 2.38
C MET A 251 41.14 3.83 2.84
N LEU A 252 40.10 3.09 3.25
CA LEU A 252 38.88 3.67 3.81
C LEU A 252 39.19 4.50 5.08
N GLY A 253 40.00 3.97 5.99
CA GLY A 253 40.44 4.69 7.19
C GLY A 253 41.10 6.03 6.86
N ILE A 254 42.04 6.04 5.91
CA ILE A 254 42.71 7.27 5.44
C ILE A 254 41.70 8.25 4.82
N GLN A 255 40.72 7.77 4.05
CA GLN A 255 39.70 8.64 3.45
C GLN A 255 38.77 9.25 4.50
N ILE A 256 38.35 8.47 5.51
CA ILE A 256 37.54 8.97 6.65
C ILE A 256 38.30 10.05 7.41
N ALA A 257 39.61 9.84 7.59
CA ALA A 257 40.53 10.80 8.19
C ALA A 257 40.59 12.12 7.40
N LYS A 258 40.53 12.04 6.07
CA LYS A 258 40.46 13.21 5.17
C LYS A 258 39.06 13.82 5.04
N GLY A 259 38.09 13.34 5.81
CA GLY A 259 36.74 13.91 5.87
C GLY A 259 35.69 13.16 5.04
N LEU A 260 36.01 11.99 4.47
CA LEU A 260 35.00 11.14 3.84
C LEU A 260 33.89 10.79 4.86
N ARG A 261 32.64 10.99 4.47
CA ARG A 261 31.44 10.63 5.23
C ARG A 261 30.40 10.03 4.30
N GLU A 262 29.50 9.25 4.87
CA GLU A 262 28.38 8.71 4.13
C GLU A 262 27.39 9.78 3.67
N LYS A 263 26.71 9.52 2.57
CA LYS A 263 25.66 10.40 2.04
C LYS A 263 24.38 10.24 2.87
N SER A 264 23.63 11.33 3.05
CA SER A 264 22.35 11.29 3.76
C SER A 264 21.30 10.51 2.96
N ILE A 265 20.53 9.68 3.66
CA ILE A 265 19.47 8.86 3.04
C ILE A 265 18.21 9.70 2.81
N ILE A 266 17.68 9.63 1.59
CA ILE A 266 16.48 10.37 1.17
C ILE A 266 15.27 9.95 2.03
N ASN A 267 14.39 10.90 2.33
CA ASN A 267 13.27 10.80 3.30
C ASN A 267 13.68 10.67 4.77
N THR A 268 14.97 10.74 5.11
CA THR A 268 15.38 10.91 6.51
C THR A 268 15.07 12.33 6.97
N PRO A 269 14.33 12.53 8.09
CA PRO A 269 14.07 13.87 8.61
C PRO A 269 15.36 14.66 8.83
N ILE A 270 15.39 15.91 8.38
CA ILE A 270 16.60 16.76 8.43
C ILE A 270 17.18 16.90 9.84
N ASN A 271 16.31 16.93 10.86
CA ASN A 271 16.74 16.99 12.26
C ASN A 271 17.50 15.72 12.67
N TYR A 272 17.08 14.55 12.19
CA TYR A 272 17.78 13.28 12.46
C TYR A 272 19.10 13.21 11.70
N VAL A 273 19.12 13.73 10.47
CA VAL A 273 20.36 13.90 9.69
C VAL A 273 21.37 14.76 10.44
N ASN A 274 20.93 15.90 10.97
CA ASN A 274 21.79 16.80 11.74
C ASN A 274 22.27 16.13 13.03
N LEU A 275 21.42 15.36 13.70
CA LEU A 275 21.77 14.63 14.92
C LEU A 275 22.94 13.68 14.69
N TYR A 276 22.83 12.73 13.74
CA TYR A 276 23.94 11.80 13.50
C TYR A 276 25.17 12.50 12.93
N LYS A 277 24.99 13.60 12.18
CA LYS A 277 26.11 14.41 11.67
C LYS A 277 26.89 15.11 12.78
N ASN A 278 26.21 15.56 13.82
CA ASN A 278 26.86 16.14 14.98
C ASN A 278 27.60 15.05 15.79
N CYS A 279 27.02 13.86 15.92
CA CYS A 279 27.65 12.72 16.60
C CYS A 279 28.96 12.27 15.92
N TRP A 280 29.00 12.14 14.60
CA TRP A 280 30.21 11.70 13.86
C TRP A 280 31.11 12.86 13.37
N SER A 281 30.98 14.03 14.00
CA SER A 281 31.77 15.22 13.66
C SER A 281 33.26 14.89 13.73
N HIS A 282 34.03 15.48 12.81
CA HIS A 282 35.48 15.31 12.77
C HIS A 282 36.07 15.69 14.14
N GLU A 283 35.83 16.92 14.60
CA GLU A 283 36.28 17.41 15.91
C GLU A 283 35.56 16.74 17.09
N PRO A 284 36.26 16.03 18.01
CA PRO A 284 35.63 15.38 19.18
C PRO A 284 34.86 16.35 20.08
N SER A 285 35.35 17.58 20.23
CA SER A 285 34.73 18.63 21.05
C SER A 285 33.37 19.11 20.52
N LYS A 286 33.11 18.95 19.22
CA LYS A 286 31.83 19.31 18.58
C LYS A 286 30.77 18.23 18.71
N ARG A 287 31.14 17.02 19.16
CA ARG A 287 30.19 15.91 19.34
C ARG A 287 29.33 16.19 20.59
N PRO A 288 28.00 15.98 20.54
CA PRO A 288 27.10 16.26 21.65
C PRO A 288 27.35 15.38 22.88
N THR A 289 26.71 15.68 24.01
CA THR A 289 26.60 14.74 25.13
C THR A 289 25.46 13.74 24.87
N LEU A 290 25.47 12.60 25.56
CA LEU A 290 24.42 11.60 25.40
C LEU A 290 23.05 12.09 25.89
N ASP A 291 23.00 13.01 26.86
CA ASP A 291 21.77 13.70 27.26
C ASP A 291 21.16 14.49 26.10
N VAL A 292 21.96 15.32 25.42
CA VAL A 292 21.50 16.09 24.26
C VAL A 292 21.03 15.15 23.14
N VAL A 293 21.70 14.01 22.94
CA VAL A 293 21.28 13.02 21.94
C VAL A 293 19.92 12.42 22.30
N LEU A 294 19.70 12.04 23.56
CA LEU A 294 18.41 11.51 24.02
C LEU A 294 17.30 12.56 23.88
N ASP A 295 17.55 13.81 24.27
CA ASP A 295 16.58 14.91 24.16
C ASP A 295 16.17 15.17 22.71
N GLU A 296 17.11 15.09 21.75
CA GLU A 296 16.78 15.20 20.33
C GLU A 296 15.97 13.98 19.83
N LEU A 297 16.27 12.78 20.31
CA LEU A 297 15.53 11.57 19.94
C LEU A 297 14.07 11.60 20.45
N GLU A 298 13.81 12.21 21.61
CA GLU A 298 12.44 12.35 22.17
C GLU A 298 11.53 13.25 21.33
N LYS A 299 12.10 14.13 20.48
CA LYS A 299 11.31 15.06 19.66
C LYS A 299 10.64 14.38 18.46
N PHE A 300 11.02 13.15 18.11
CA PHE A 300 10.49 12.45 16.95
C PHE A 300 9.18 11.71 17.27
N ARG A 301 8.10 12.03 16.54
CA ARG A 301 6.77 11.38 16.66
C ARG A 301 6.61 10.16 15.74
N THR A 302 5.64 9.31 16.07
CA THR A 302 5.34 8.04 15.38
C THR A 302 4.73 8.26 13.99
N GLU A 303 5.55 8.12 12.95
CA GLU A 303 5.10 8.02 11.55
C GLU A 303 5.69 6.77 10.89
N ASN A 304 4.94 6.17 9.95
CA ASN A 304 5.45 5.05 9.14
C ASN A 304 6.19 5.62 7.92
N ILE A 305 7.51 5.78 8.03
CA ILE A 305 8.36 6.23 6.93
C ILE A 305 8.89 5.01 6.17
N THR A 306 8.87 5.06 4.84
CA THR A 306 9.52 4.04 3.99
C THR A 306 10.82 4.64 3.47
N PHE A 307 11.96 4.04 3.84
CA PHE A 307 13.25 4.43 3.29
C PHE A 307 13.43 3.75 1.93
N ILE A 308 13.72 4.56 0.93
CA ILE A 308 13.93 4.06 -0.41
C ILE A 308 15.44 4.10 -0.65
N ASN A 309 16.08 2.93 -0.67
CA ASN A 309 17.47 2.86 -1.06
C ASN A 309 17.56 3.11 -2.58
N HIS A 310 18.25 4.17 -2.98
CA HIS A 310 18.38 4.56 -4.39
C HIS A 310 19.19 3.54 -5.19
N GLU A 311 20.22 2.96 -4.57
CA GLU A 311 21.15 2.04 -5.22
C GLU A 311 20.45 0.75 -5.66
N LEU A 312 19.57 0.21 -4.81
CA LEU A 312 18.87 -1.04 -5.12
C LEU A 312 17.84 -0.92 -6.25
N PHE A 313 17.30 0.28 -6.53
CA PHE A 313 16.47 0.51 -7.72
C PHE A 313 17.30 0.52 -9.01
N ILE A 314 18.52 1.07 -8.95
CA ILE A 314 19.44 1.11 -10.09
C ILE A 314 19.80 -0.33 -10.45
N ASP A 315 20.16 -1.14 -9.45
CA ASP A 315 20.53 -2.55 -9.64
C ASP A 315 19.35 -3.41 -10.09
N GLN A 316 18.18 -3.28 -9.43
CA GLN A 316 16.99 -4.08 -9.74
C GLN A 316 16.52 -3.89 -11.19
N TYR A 317 16.62 -2.67 -11.71
CA TYR A 317 16.16 -2.30 -13.04
C TYR A 317 17.30 -2.09 -14.05
N CYS A 318 18.54 -2.43 -13.66
CA CYS A 318 19.77 -2.24 -14.43
C CYS A 318 19.85 -0.84 -15.10
N LEU A 319 19.46 0.22 -14.39
CA LEU A 319 19.38 1.58 -14.94
C LEU A 319 20.75 2.15 -15.35
N ASN A 320 21.82 1.53 -14.86
CA ASN A 320 23.21 1.86 -15.17
C ASN A 320 23.78 1.14 -16.40
N ASN A 321 23.06 0.14 -16.93
CA ASN A 321 23.49 -0.60 -18.10
C ASN A 321 23.09 0.12 -19.38
N GLY A 322 23.95 0.06 -20.40
CA GLY A 322 23.52 0.40 -21.75
C GLY A 322 22.75 -0.74 -22.40
N GLY A 323 22.24 -0.52 -23.60
CA GLY A 323 21.50 -1.49 -24.39
C GLY A 323 21.41 -1.09 -25.86
N ASN A 324 20.78 -1.97 -26.64
CA ASN A 324 20.70 -1.87 -28.09
C ASN A 324 19.27 -2.04 -28.58
N PHE A 325 18.92 -1.37 -29.68
CA PHE A 325 17.67 -1.61 -30.37
C PHE A 325 17.78 -2.86 -31.24
N THR A 326 16.80 -3.75 -31.14
CA THR A 326 16.67 -4.99 -31.91
C THR A 326 15.33 -5.02 -32.63
N GLU A 327 15.10 -5.95 -33.56
CA GLU A 327 13.79 -6.11 -34.23
C GLU A 327 12.61 -6.31 -33.25
N GLN A 328 12.90 -6.73 -32.02
CA GLN A 328 11.92 -6.99 -30.95
C GLN A 328 11.77 -5.82 -29.96
N GLY A 329 12.53 -4.74 -30.12
CA GLY A 329 12.55 -3.57 -29.23
C GLY A 329 13.91 -3.33 -28.58
N PHE A 330 13.94 -2.48 -27.56
CA PHE A 330 15.16 -2.16 -26.82
C PHE A 330 15.51 -3.28 -25.83
N VAL A 331 16.75 -3.78 -25.89
CA VAL A 331 17.27 -4.83 -25.02
C VAL A 331 18.44 -4.26 -24.23
N LEU A 332 18.35 -4.34 -22.90
CA LEU A 332 19.46 -3.98 -22.01
C LEU A 332 20.61 -4.97 -22.19
N GLY A 333 21.81 -4.42 -22.35
CA GLY A 333 23.05 -5.16 -22.33
C GLY A 333 23.51 -5.47 -20.91
N THR A 334 24.64 -6.17 -20.81
CA THR A 334 25.27 -6.52 -19.54
C THR A 334 26.34 -5.53 -19.11
N GLY A 335 26.85 -4.70 -20.03
CA GLY A 335 27.89 -3.72 -19.71
C GLY A 335 27.35 -2.51 -18.94
N THR A 336 27.97 -2.21 -17.81
CA THR A 336 27.65 -1.04 -16.99
C THR A 336 28.31 0.21 -17.57
N VAL A 337 27.49 1.15 -18.01
CA VAL A 337 27.94 2.39 -18.68
C VAL A 337 27.93 3.57 -17.72
N LEU A 338 26.91 3.67 -16.87
CA LEU A 338 26.77 4.75 -15.90
C LEU A 338 27.30 4.33 -14.54
N GLY A 339 27.93 5.26 -13.81
CA GLY A 339 28.29 5.04 -12.42
C GLY A 339 27.07 4.81 -11.54
N GLU A 340 27.28 4.37 -10.29
CA GLU A 340 26.19 4.10 -9.32
C GLU A 340 25.87 5.31 -8.41
N ASN A 341 26.69 6.35 -8.47
CA ASN A 341 26.55 7.57 -7.68
C ASN A 341 25.57 8.59 -8.28
N GLY A 342 24.80 8.17 -9.30
CA GLY A 342 23.91 9.03 -10.05
C GLY A 342 22.71 9.52 -9.27
N ASN A 343 22.11 10.60 -9.78
CA ASN A 343 20.85 11.11 -9.28
C ASN A 343 19.69 10.30 -9.88
N LEU A 344 18.99 9.53 -9.04
CA LEU A 344 17.75 8.85 -9.41
C LEU A 344 16.55 9.64 -8.88
N LYS A 345 15.88 10.39 -9.76
CA LYS A 345 14.61 11.05 -9.45
C LYS A 345 13.46 10.09 -9.71
N LYS A 346 12.53 9.99 -8.75
CA LYS A 346 11.34 9.13 -8.80
C LYS A 346 10.10 10.01 -8.79
N GLU A 347 9.30 9.95 -9.84
CA GLU A 347 8.07 10.72 -9.95
C GLU A 347 6.87 9.78 -9.86
N LYS A 348 6.01 9.99 -8.87
CA LYS A 348 4.80 9.20 -8.70
C LYS A 348 3.75 9.61 -9.72
N ILE A 349 3.23 8.63 -10.44
CA ILE A 349 2.15 8.85 -11.40
C ILE A 349 0.83 8.88 -10.62
N SER A 350 0.27 10.08 -10.46
CA SER A 350 -0.92 10.30 -9.62
C SER A 350 -2.18 9.67 -10.22
N GLN A 351 -2.25 9.58 -11.54
CA GLN A 351 -3.32 8.90 -12.27
C GLN A 351 -2.67 7.91 -13.25
N PRO A 352 -2.52 6.64 -12.84
CA PRO A 352 -1.95 5.63 -13.71
C PRO A 352 -3.01 5.35 -14.79
N ILE A 353 -2.90 6.03 -15.92
CA ILE A 353 -3.75 5.75 -17.07
C ILE A 353 -3.20 4.45 -17.68
N PRO A 354 -4.00 3.36 -17.72
CA PRO A 354 -3.50 2.14 -18.30
C PRO A 354 -3.07 2.35 -19.76
N ILE A 355 -1.95 1.74 -20.16
CA ILE A 355 -1.43 1.80 -21.52
C ILE A 355 -1.62 0.42 -22.13
N ILE A 356 -2.26 0.35 -23.31
CA ILE A 356 -2.58 -0.93 -23.96
C ILE A 356 -1.65 -1.17 -25.14
N TYR A 357 -1.20 -2.42 -25.26
CA TYR A 357 -0.35 -2.93 -26.33
C TYR A 357 -1.07 -4.09 -27.04
N LEU A 358 -1.21 -3.99 -28.37
CA LEU A 358 -1.80 -5.02 -29.26
C LEU A 358 -0.77 -5.63 -30.21
N PRO A 359 -0.64 -6.97 -30.31
CA PRO A 359 0.33 -7.60 -31.20
C PRO A 359 -0.11 -7.47 -32.67
N LYS A 360 0.76 -6.93 -33.54
CA LYS A 360 0.54 -6.90 -35.00
C LYS A 360 1.40 -7.95 -35.70
N LYS A 361 0.82 -8.71 -36.64
CA LYS A 361 1.55 -9.54 -37.61
C LYS A 361 1.28 -9.01 -39.02
N ASN A 362 2.28 -9.05 -39.89
CA ASN A 362 2.24 -8.49 -41.26
C ASN A 362 1.00 -8.93 -42.04
N GLY A 363 -0.01 -8.07 -42.14
CA GLY A 363 -1.12 -8.17 -43.10
C GLY A 363 -2.17 -9.26 -42.85
N VAL A 364 -2.09 -10.04 -41.78
CA VAL A 364 -3.12 -11.00 -41.36
C VAL A 364 -3.22 -10.95 -39.84
N GLU A 365 -4.44 -10.74 -39.32
CA GLU A 365 -4.71 -10.82 -37.88
C GLU A 365 -4.16 -12.14 -37.32
N ALA A 366 -3.35 -12.05 -36.27
CA ALA A 366 -2.75 -13.22 -35.67
C ALA A 366 -3.85 -14.09 -35.05
N VAL A 367 -3.75 -15.40 -35.25
CA VAL A 367 -4.70 -16.42 -34.77
C VAL A 367 -4.85 -16.43 -33.22
N HIS A 368 -4.02 -15.67 -32.50
CA HIS A 368 -4.18 -15.40 -31.07
C HIS A 368 -3.91 -13.92 -30.76
N ASN A 369 -4.97 -13.19 -30.36
CA ASN A 369 -4.96 -11.75 -30.06
C ASN A 369 -4.79 -11.50 -28.55
N ASN A 370 -3.65 -11.83 -27.96
CA ASN A 370 -3.40 -11.49 -26.56
C ASN A 370 -3.17 -9.98 -26.41
N VAL A 371 -3.73 -9.36 -25.37
CA VAL A 371 -3.64 -7.93 -25.11
C VAL A 371 -2.93 -7.68 -23.80
N GLN A 372 -2.01 -6.72 -23.79
CA GLN A 372 -1.33 -6.31 -22.56
C GLN A 372 -1.82 -4.94 -22.09
N ILE A 373 -2.20 -4.85 -20.83
CA ILE A 373 -2.58 -3.61 -20.14
C ILE A 373 -1.49 -3.27 -19.12
N HIS A 374 -0.77 -2.18 -19.35
CA HIS A 374 0.30 -1.71 -18.49
C HIS A 374 -0.25 -0.64 -17.54
N ILE A 375 -0.01 -0.78 -16.24
CA ILE A 375 -0.45 0.14 -15.19
C ILE A 375 0.77 0.93 -14.69
N PRO A 376 0.97 2.18 -15.13
CA PRO A 376 2.19 2.94 -14.83
C PRO A 376 2.18 3.54 -13.42
N ILE A 377 3.17 3.25 -12.57
CA ILE A 377 3.18 3.70 -11.15
C ILE A 377 4.24 4.77 -10.88
N LEU A 378 5.44 4.60 -11.41
CA LEU A 378 6.57 5.50 -11.22
C LEU A 378 7.26 5.80 -12.55
N THR A 379 7.68 7.05 -12.71
CA THR A 379 8.72 7.40 -13.67
C THR A 379 10.05 7.51 -12.94
N LEU A 380 11.06 6.79 -13.42
CA LEU A 380 12.42 6.76 -12.93
C LEU A 380 13.30 7.55 -13.89
N HIS A 381 13.90 8.64 -13.43
CA HIS A 381 14.90 9.40 -14.18
C HIS A 381 16.27 9.18 -13.57
N TYR A 382 17.16 8.54 -14.32
CA TYR A 382 18.51 8.26 -13.86
C TYR A 382 19.53 9.06 -14.64
N GLN A 383 20.37 9.80 -13.91
CA GLN A 383 21.45 10.58 -14.49
C GLN A 383 22.73 10.38 -13.69
N CYS A 384 23.79 9.96 -14.38
CA CYS A 384 25.13 9.80 -13.82
C CYS A 384 26.18 10.05 -14.91
N ASP A 385 27.42 10.26 -14.50
CA ASP A 385 28.57 10.21 -15.40
C ASP A 385 28.91 8.75 -15.75
N ALA A 386 29.64 8.58 -16.86
CA ALA A 386 30.13 7.28 -17.29
C ALA A 386 31.10 6.65 -16.29
N THR A 387 31.14 5.31 -16.22
CA THR A 387 32.13 4.58 -15.42
C THR A 387 33.54 4.81 -15.95
N SER A 388 34.52 4.86 -15.06
CA SER A 388 35.93 4.94 -15.46
C SER A 388 36.37 3.73 -16.29
N GLU A 389 35.78 2.56 -16.02
CA GLU A 389 36.01 1.33 -16.78
C GLU A 389 35.55 1.48 -18.23
N PHE A 390 34.31 1.90 -18.47
CA PHE A 390 33.78 2.13 -19.82
C PHE A 390 34.65 3.16 -20.59
N VAL A 391 34.96 4.29 -19.96
CA VAL A 391 35.78 5.34 -20.58
C VAL A 391 37.18 4.83 -20.93
N GLN A 392 37.82 4.09 -20.02
CA GLN A 392 39.17 3.56 -20.26
C GLN A 392 39.17 2.47 -21.34
N ASP A 393 38.15 1.63 -21.38
CA ASP A 393 38.00 0.61 -22.41
C ASP A 393 37.94 1.22 -23.81
N ILE A 394 37.14 2.28 -24.00
CA ILE A 394 37.05 2.97 -25.28
C ILE A 394 38.38 3.67 -25.62
N ARG A 395 39.03 4.30 -24.64
CA ARG A 395 40.36 4.92 -24.83
C ARG A 395 41.39 3.91 -25.37
N ASN A 396 41.48 2.74 -24.76
CA ASN A 396 42.40 1.67 -25.18
C ASN A 396 42.16 1.23 -26.64
N VAL A 397 40.90 1.19 -27.08
CA VAL A 397 40.57 0.84 -28.47
C VAL A 397 40.97 1.95 -29.44
N LEU A 398 40.81 3.22 -29.06
CA LEU A 398 41.17 4.36 -29.89
C LEU A 398 42.68 4.47 -30.15
N GLU A 399 43.52 3.88 -29.29
CA GLU A 399 44.98 3.79 -29.45
C GLU A 399 45.44 2.78 -30.53
N ILE A 400 44.55 1.91 -31.02
CA ILE A 400 44.89 0.92 -32.07
C ILE A 400 45.29 1.64 -33.37
N SER A 401 46.47 1.35 -33.91
CA SER A 401 46.95 2.02 -35.14
C SER A 401 46.19 1.60 -36.40
N ASP A 402 45.77 0.33 -36.49
CA ASP A 402 45.02 -0.21 -37.63
C ASP A 402 43.55 0.23 -37.59
N ILE A 403 43.12 0.97 -38.61
CA ILE A 403 41.78 1.57 -38.70
C ILE A 403 40.67 0.49 -38.80
N THR A 404 40.91 -0.59 -39.53
CA THR A 404 39.94 -1.67 -39.72
C THR A 404 39.74 -2.43 -38.41
N LYS A 405 40.86 -2.77 -37.75
CA LYS A 405 40.84 -3.44 -36.44
C LYS A 405 40.22 -2.56 -35.36
N LYS A 406 40.58 -1.27 -35.32
CA LYS A 406 39.97 -0.28 -34.42
C LYS A 406 38.45 -0.23 -34.58
N SER A 407 37.97 -0.13 -35.82
CA SER A 407 36.54 -0.02 -36.12
C SER A 407 35.78 -1.28 -35.72
N GLN A 408 36.36 -2.46 -35.97
CA GLN A 408 35.79 -3.73 -35.54
C GLN A 408 35.72 -3.85 -34.01
N THR A 409 36.80 -3.53 -33.30
CA THR A 409 36.85 -3.61 -31.84
C THR A 409 35.95 -2.56 -31.16
N LEU A 410 35.81 -1.36 -31.73
CA LEU A 410 34.83 -0.37 -31.25
C LEU A 410 33.41 -0.93 -31.35
N LYS A 411 33.05 -1.55 -32.48
CA LYS A 411 31.73 -2.16 -32.66
C LYS A 411 31.48 -3.29 -31.65
N GLU A 412 32.48 -4.11 -31.37
CA GLU A 412 32.40 -5.14 -30.33
C GLU A 412 32.17 -4.54 -28.93
N LYS A 413 32.87 -3.45 -28.59
CA LYS A 413 32.69 -2.75 -27.30
C LYS A 413 31.31 -2.11 -27.18
N PHE A 414 30.83 -1.41 -28.22
CA PHE A 414 29.48 -0.84 -28.20
C PHE A 414 28.37 -1.91 -28.26
N ASN A 415 28.62 -3.08 -28.83
CA ASN A 415 27.70 -4.22 -28.68
C ASN A 415 27.63 -4.72 -27.24
N TYR A 416 28.76 -4.77 -26.52
CA TYR A 416 28.83 -5.23 -25.12
C TYR A 416 28.20 -4.22 -24.14
N TYR A 417 28.62 -2.96 -24.22
CA TYR A 417 28.13 -1.88 -23.36
C TYR A 417 26.75 -1.37 -23.76
N GLY A 418 26.40 -1.48 -25.03
CA GLY A 418 25.22 -0.87 -25.63
C GLY A 418 25.52 0.47 -26.31
N GLU A 419 24.84 0.73 -27.42
CA GLU A 419 24.89 2.00 -28.15
C GLU A 419 24.11 3.12 -27.43
N TYR A 420 23.15 2.75 -26.58
CA TYR A 420 22.29 3.69 -25.85
C TYR A 420 22.19 3.33 -24.38
N VAL A 421 21.99 4.34 -23.54
CA VAL A 421 21.56 4.16 -22.15
C VAL A 421 20.19 4.78 -21.95
N VAL A 422 19.39 4.17 -21.07
CA VAL A 422 18.07 4.70 -20.73
C VAL A 422 18.21 5.72 -19.62
N ILE A 423 17.72 6.94 -19.84
CA ILE A 423 17.73 8.03 -18.85
C ILE A 423 16.34 8.25 -18.23
N SER A 424 15.30 7.66 -18.80
CA SER A 424 13.93 7.71 -18.29
C SER A 424 13.21 6.39 -18.53
N THR A 425 12.72 5.76 -17.46
CA THR A 425 12.01 4.47 -17.49
C THR A 425 10.71 4.58 -16.71
N ILE A 426 9.64 3.97 -17.19
CA ILE A 426 8.39 3.83 -16.45
C ILE A 426 8.31 2.41 -15.88
N VAL A 427 8.07 2.31 -14.57
CA VAL A 427 7.82 1.05 -13.88
C VAL A 427 6.39 0.98 -13.36
N GLY A 428 5.83 -0.21 -13.38
CA GLY A 428 4.41 -0.43 -13.17
C GLY A 428 4.07 -1.91 -13.04
N GLY A 429 2.81 -2.26 -13.33
CA GLY A 429 2.38 -3.65 -13.44
C GLY A 429 1.88 -3.96 -14.86
N ILE A 430 1.96 -5.22 -15.25
CA ILE A 430 1.46 -5.70 -16.55
C ILE A 430 0.36 -6.72 -16.29
N ILE A 431 -0.79 -6.52 -16.95
CA ILE A 431 -1.86 -7.50 -17.07
C ILE A 431 -1.83 -8.04 -18.49
N THR A 432 -1.93 -9.36 -18.65
CA THR A 432 -2.12 -10.02 -19.94
C THR A 432 -3.54 -10.57 -20.02
N ILE A 433 -4.19 -10.36 -21.15
CA ILE A 433 -5.53 -10.89 -21.45
C ILE A 433 -5.42 -11.78 -22.66
N GLU A 434 -5.82 -13.04 -22.51
CA GLU A 434 -5.78 -14.02 -23.58
C GLU A 434 -7.04 -13.93 -24.45
N ASN A 435 -6.91 -14.22 -25.75
CA ASN A 435 -8.03 -14.32 -26.70
C ASN A 435 -8.97 -13.09 -26.72
N TRP A 436 -8.43 -11.87 -26.71
CA TRP A 436 -9.19 -10.61 -26.60
C TRP A 436 -10.32 -10.43 -27.63
N SER A 437 -10.15 -10.97 -28.84
CA SER A 437 -11.16 -10.91 -29.90
C SER A 437 -12.43 -11.71 -29.59
N GLU A 438 -12.39 -12.67 -28.66
CA GLU A 438 -13.53 -13.51 -28.27
C GLU A 438 -14.38 -12.91 -27.14
N ILE A 439 -13.89 -11.84 -26.49
CA ILE A 439 -14.56 -11.19 -25.36
C ILE A 439 -15.62 -10.19 -25.86
N ASP A 440 -16.83 -10.19 -25.30
CA ASP A 440 -17.90 -9.27 -25.69
C ASP A 440 -17.73 -7.84 -25.10
N ASP A 441 -18.44 -6.86 -25.67
CA ASP A 441 -18.32 -5.44 -25.28
C ASP A 441 -18.80 -5.14 -23.84
N VAL A 442 -19.73 -5.94 -23.30
CA VAL A 442 -20.20 -5.79 -21.92
C VAL A 442 -19.11 -6.23 -20.95
N SER A 443 -18.47 -7.37 -21.22
CA SER A 443 -17.34 -7.88 -20.44
C SER A 443 -16.13 -6.93 -20.50
N ARG A 444 -15.80 -6.38 -21.68
CA ARG A 444 -14.75 -5.34 -21.84
C ARG A 444 -15.05 -4.08 -21.03
N SER A 445 -16.31 -3.62 -21.05
CA SER A 445 -16.76 -2.45 -20.26
C SER A 445 -16.70 -2.70 -18.75
N ARG A 446 -17.01 -3.92 -18.30
CA ARG A 446 -16.91 -4.33 -16.90
C ARG A 446 -15.46 -4.41 -16.42
N LEU A 447 -14.56 -4.96 -17.22
CA LEU A 447 -13.12 -4.97 -16.92
C LEU A 447 -12.60 -3.56 -16.63
N LYS A 448 -12.95 -2.61 -17.50
CA LYS A 448 -12.59 -1.20 -17.33
C LYS A 448 -13.13 -0.63 -16.01
N ALA A 449 -14.38 -0.96 -15.64
CA ALA A 449 -14.98 -0.55 -14.38
C ALA A 449 -14.18 -1.06 -13.17
N TYR A 450 -13.87 -2.35 -13.13
CA TYR A 450 -13.15 -2.97 -12.02
C TYR A 450 -11.69 -2.53 -11.93
N LEU A 451 -11.01 -2.31 -13.07
CA LEU A 451 -9.68 -1.70 -13.08
C LEU A 451 -9.69 -0.31 -12.45
N GLN A 452 -10.64 0.54 -12.86
CA GLN A 452 -10.77 1.90 -12.31
C GLN A 452 -11.12 1.86 -10.82
N TRP A 453 -12.10 1.04 -10.42
CA TRP A 453 -12.45 0.84 -9.01
C TRP A 453 -11.26 0.37 -8.18
N SER A 454 -10.48 -0.58 -8.68
CA SER A 454 -9.29 -1.10 -8.00
C SER A 454 -8.22 -0.03 -7.81
N ILE A 455 -7.97 0.79 -8.84
CA ILE A 455 -7.04 1.94 -8.78
C ILE A 455 -7.51 2.96 -7.73
N ASP A 456 -8.80 3.29 -7.73
CA ASP A 456 -9.37 4.28 -6.80
C ASP A 456 -9.35 3.77 -5.35
N CYS A 457 -9.73 2.51 -5.13
CA CYS A 457 -9.65 1.85 -3.82
C CYS A 457 -8.19 1.77 -3.31
N ALA A 458 -7.22 1.48 -4.18
CA ALA A 458 -5.81 1.44 -3.82
C ALA A 458 -5.27 2.82 -3.39
N LYS A 459 -5.88 3.91 -3.88
CA LYS A 459 -5.58 5.29 -3.47
C LYS A 459 -6.39 5.77 -2.27
N GLY A 460 -7.31 4.96 -1.76
CA GLY A 460 -8.20 5.34 -0.66
C GLY A 460 -9.36 6.27 -1.07
N ILE A 461 -9.69 6.32 -2.37
CA ILE A 461 -10.76 7.17 -2.91
C ILE A 461 -12.14 6.49 -2.80
N ARG A 462 -12.19 5.15 -2.83
CA ARG A 462 -13.43 4.35 -2.85
C ARG A 462 -13.45 3.24 -1.80
N LEU A 463 -14.67 2.80 -1.44
CA LEU A 463 -14.95 1.74 -0.48
C LEU A 463 -15.06 0.35 -1.15
N LYS A 464 -14.83 -0.70 -0.36
CA LYS A 464 -14.76 -2.10 -0.79
C LYS A 464 -16.14 -2.77 -0.79
N ASN A 465 -16.77 -2.92 -1.95
CA ASN A 465 -18.12 -3.51 -2.05
C ASN A 465 -18.31 -4.56 -3.17
N PHE A 466 -17.29 -4.78 -4.01
CA PHE A 466 -17.36 -5.72 -5.15
C PHE A 466 -16.27 -6.80 -5.09
N GLU A 467 -15.70 -7.06 -3.91
CA GLU A 467 -14.56 -7.96 -3.72
C GLU A 467 -14.84 -9.36 -4.31
N ASP A 468 -16.07 -9.87 -4.11
CA ASP A 468 -16.48 -11.20 -4.57
C ASP A 468 -16.96 -11.24 -6.04
N ALA A 469 -16.97 -10.10 -6.76
CA ALA A 469 -17.48 -10.08 -8.12
C ALA A 469 -16.54 -10.83 -9.07
N SER A 470 -17.05 -11.87 -9.74
CA SER A 470 -16.28 -12.71 -10.67
C SER A 470 -15.84 -11.96 -11.93
N ILE A 471 -14.61 -12.25 -12.37
CA ILE A 471 -13.94 -11.74 -13.57
C ILE A 471 -13.47 -12.94 -14.44
N ASP A 472 -13.91 -14.16 -14.14
CA ASP A 472 -13.40 -15.40 -14.76
C ASP A 472 -13.61 -15.46 -16.28
N ASP A 473 -14.63 -14.77 -16.78
CA ASP A 473 -14.97 -14.70 -18.20
C ASP A 473 -13.97 -13.88 -19.04
N LEU A 474 -12.99 -13.24 -18.42
CA LEU A 474 -11.99 -12.39 -19.09
C LEU A 474 -10.61 -13.05 -19.25
N ASN A 475 -10.39 -14.28 -18.75
CA ASN A 475 -9.11 -15.01 -18.84
C ASN A 475 -7.88 -14.12 -18.54
N LEU A 476 -7.96 -13.36 -17.43
CA LEU A 476 -6.98 -12.34 -17.09
C LEU A 476 -5.82 -12.95 -16.30
N GLN A 477 -4.59 -12.61 -16.71
CA GLN A 477 -3.37 -13.06 -16.04
C GLN A 477 -2.51 -11.91 -15.55
N ILE A 478 -1.97 -12.08 -14.34
CA ILE A 478 -0.99 -11.20 -13.71
C ILE A 478 0.22 -12.05 -13.34
N SER A 479 1.40 -11.74 -13.89
CA SER A 479 2.63 -12.52 -13.65
C SER A 479 2.42 -14.04 -13.80
N SER A 480 1.69 -14.43 -14.86
CA SER A 480 1.31 -15.82 -15.18
C SER A 480 0.38 -16.51 -14.17
N LYS A 481 -0.33 -15.75 -13.33
CA LYS A 481 -1.40 -16.25 -12.46
C LYS A 481 -2.75 -15.73 -12.92
N ASN A 482 -3.75 -16.60 -12.94
CA ASN A 482 -5.13 -16.23 -13.26
C ASN A 482 -5.73 -15.36 -12.15
N VAL A 483 -6.58 -14.43 -12.56
CA VAL A 483 -7.34 -13.52 -11.68
C VAL A 483 -8.80 -13.90 -11.76
N HIS A 484 -9.41 -14.21 -10.62
CA HIS A 484 -10.75 -14.80 -10.57
C HIS A 484 -11.83 -13.80 -10.17
N ASN A 485 -11.48 -12.77 -9.39
CA ASN A 485 -12.42 -11.79 -8.88
C ASN A 485 -11.81 -10.38 -8.80
N ALA A 486 -12.64 -9.38 -8.50
CA ALA A 486 -12.19 -8.00 -8.38
C ALA A 486 -11.28 -7.76 -7.17
N GLU A 487 -11.38 -8.57 -6.10
CA GLU A 487 -10.48 -8.46 -4.94
C GLU A 487 -9.03 -8.76 -5.31
N ASP A 488 -8.79 -9.76 -6.14
CA ASP A 488 -7.45 -10.14 -6.62
C ASP A 488 -6.81 -8.98 -7.39
N LEU A 489 -7.58 -8.35 -8.28
CA LEU A 489 -7.16 -7.18 -9.05
C LEU A 489 -6.85 -5.98 -8.14
N TYR A 490 -7.71 -5.72 -7.15
CA TYR A 490 -7.50 -4.68 -6.14
C TYR A 490 -6.23 -4.94 -5.31
N LYS A 491 -6.04 -6.15 -4.80
CA LYS A 491 -4.88 -6.54 -3.99
C LYS A 491 -3.60 -6.31 -4.77
N TRP A 492 -3.58 -6.74 -6.04
CA TRP A 492 -2.43 -6.53 -6.91
C TRP A 492 -2.17 -5.03 -7.16
N ILE A 493 -3.17 -4.24 -7.54
CA ILE A 493 -2.99 -2.79 -7.77
C ILE A 493 -2.55 -2.07 -6.48
N LYS A 494 -3.07 -2.47 -5.33
CA LYS A 494 -2.64 -1.96 -4.02
C LYS A 494 -1.17 -2.31 -3.76
N ASP A 495 -0.74 -3.51 -4.09
CA ASP A 495 0.65 -3.92 -3.95
C ASP A 495 1.57 -3.11 -4.89
N LEU A 496 1.15 -2.85 -6.13
CA LEU A 496 1.87 -1.96 -7.06
C LEU A 496 2.01 -0.53 -6.50
N HIS A 497 0.94 0.05 -5.95
CA HIS A 497 0.97 1.38 -5.31
C HIS A 497 1.86 1.42 -4.06
N ASN A 498 2.08 0.27 -3.42
CA ASN A 498 3.04 0.07 -2.34
C ASN A 498 4.43 -0.35 -2.86
N TYR A 499 4.69 -0.18 -4.16
CA TYR A 499 5.96 -0.46 -4.83
C TYR A 499 6.39 -1.93 -4.77
N LYS A 500 5.43 -2.87 -4.74
CA LYS A 500 5.70 -4.31 -4.79
C LYS A 500 5.36 -4.87 -6.17
N GLY A 501 6.18 -5.80 -6.67
CA GLY A 501 5.94 -6.45 -7.96
C GLY A 501 5.97 -5.49 -9.15
N LEU A 502 6.72 -4.39 -9.03
CA LEU A 502 6.89 -3.43 -10.11
C LEU A 502 7.88 -3.95 -11.15
N GLU A 503 7.46 -3.90 -12.40
CA GLU A 503 8.21 -4.32 -13.58
C GLU A 503 8.46 -3.11 -14.50
N ILE A 504 9.47 -3.18 -15.36
CA ILE A 504 9.68 -2.16 -16.39
C ILE A 504 8.60 -2.32 -17.44
N ILE A 505 7.77 -1.29 -17.61
CA ILE A 505 6.67 -1.31 -18.57
C ILE A 505 6.95 -0.45 -19.80
N SER A 506 7.90 0.50 -19.71
CA SER A 506 8.34 1.30 -20.85
C SER A 506 9.67 1.99 -20.62
N TYR A 507 10.43 2.17 -21.71
CA TYR A 507 11.61 3.03 -21.77
C TYR A 507 11.26 4.29 -22.56
N GLU A 508 11.40 5.46 -21.94
CA GLU A 508 10.85 6.72 -22.46
C GLU A 508 11.90 7.62 -23.10
N LYS A 509 13.11 7.66 -22.54
CA LYS A 509 14.19 8.52 -23.03
C LYS A 509 15.51 7.77 -23.05
N PHE A 510 16.22 7.95 -24.15
CA PHE A 510 17.52 7.34 -24.40
C PHE A 510 18.57 8.44 -24.59
N LYS A 511 19.81 8.08 -24.27
CA LYS A 511 21.00 8.88 -24.57
C LYS A 511 22.04 7.95 -25.19
N SER A 512 22.66 8.35 -26.29
CA SER A 512 23.73 7.52 -26.89
C SER A 512 24.93 7.44 -25.94
N THR A 513 25.51 6.25 -25.80
CA THR A 513 26.58 6.01 -24.82
C THR A 513 27.87 6.75 -25.18
N TYR A 514 28.16 6.99 -26.46
CA TYR A 514 29.31 7.78 -26.89
C TYR A 514 29.24 9.24 -26.40
N GLN A 515 28.05 9.80 -26.17
CA GLN A 515 27.88 11.16 -25.64
C GLN A 515 28.24 11.28 -24.14
N LEU A 516 28.58 10.15 -23.50
CA LEU A 516 29.07 10.11 -22.13
C LEU A 516 30.60 10.13 -22.07
N LEU A 517 31.28 9.98 -23.22
CA LEU A 517 32.73 10.02 -23.30
C LEU A 517 33.23 11.48 -23.33
N PRO A 518 34.46 11.72 -22.82
CA PRO A 518 35.17 13.00 -23.00
C PRO A 518 35.24 13.45 -24.46
N GLU A 519 35.12 14.76 -24.70
CA GLU A 519 35.02 15.33 -26.06
C GLU A 519 36.23 15.01 -26.95
N ASP A 520 37.42 14.94 -26.37
CA ASP A 520 38.67 14.56 -27.03
C ASP A 520 38.66 13.12 -27.56
N LEU A 521 38.00 12.19 -26.85
CA LEU A 521 37.84 10.80 -27.31
C LEU A 521 36.78 10.70 -28.40
N VAL A 522 35.69 11.44 -28.24
CA VAL A 522 34.57 11.43 -29.19
C VAL A 522 35.02 11.88 -30.59
N GLN A 523 35.89 12.91 -30.69
CA GLN A 523 36.43 13.40 -31.97
C GLN A 523 37.33 12.38 -32.69
N GLN A 524 37.85 11.37 -31.98
CA GLN A 524 38.72 10.33 -32.54
C GLN A 524 37.94 9.10 -33.05
N ILE A 525 36.63 9.04 -32.81
CA ILE A 525 35.79 7.93 -33.28
C ILE A 525 35.62 8.01 -34.80
N PRO A 526 35.96 6.94 -35.56
CA PRO A 526 35.74 6.91 -37.01
C PRO A 526 34.26 7.13 -37.35
N GLY A 527 33.96 8.05 -38.28
CA GLY A 527 32.58 8.39 -38.65
C GLY A 527 31.87 9.35 -37.67
N TYR A 528 32.61 10.01 -36.77
CA TYR A 528 32.05 10.99 -35.81
C TYR A 528 31.09 12.01 -36.44
N PHE A 529 31.43 12.57 -37.60
CA PHE A 529 30.58 13.54 -38.30
C PHE A 529 29.26 12.91 -38.78
N ASP A 530 29.25 11.63 -39.15
CA ASP A 530 28.03 10.89 -39.54
C ASP A 530 27.14 10.61 -38.33
N ILE A 531 27.73 10.33 -37.17
CA ILE A 531 27.02 10.09 -35.90
C ILE A 531 26.36 11.38 -35.38
N LYS A 532 27.04 12.53 -35.52
CA LYS A 532 26.51 13.86 -35.16
C LYS A 532 25.24 14.24 -35.94
N HIS A 533 25.02 13.63 -37.10
CA HIS A 533 23.79 13.82 -37.89
C HIS A 533 22.60 12.99 -37.38
N ILE A 534 22.85 11.96 -36.56
CA ILE A 534 21.84 11.16 -35.86
C ILE A 534 21.30 11.93 -34.63
N ASP A 535 22.05 12.90 -34.10
CA ASP A 535 21.68 13.73 -32.92
C ASP A 535 20.51 14.71 -33.15
N LYS A 536 20.12 14.96 -34.40
CA LYS A 536 18.79 15.53 -34.63
C LYS A 536 17.83 14.45 -34.21
N PHE A 537 17.23 14.61 -33.03
CA PHE A 537 16.16 13.77 -32.49
C PHE A 537 15.05 13.65 -33.55
N TYR A 538 15.22 12.73 -34.50
CA TYR A 538 14.12 12.15 -35.22
C TYR A 538 13.46 11.32 -34.13
N PRO A 539 12.26 11.68 -33.61
CA PRO A 539 11.44 10.62 -33.04
C PRO A 539 11.47 9.54 -34.11
N MET A 540 11.96 8.33 -33.81
CA MET A 540 12.09 7.26 -34.81
C MET A 540 10.72 7.12 -35.49
N GLN A 541 10.56 7.80 -36.60
CA GLN A 541 9.39 7.76 -37.45
C GLN A 541 9.64 6.52 -38.30
N ASP A 542 8.76 5.54 -38.11
CA ASP A 542 8.55 4.45 -39.06
C ASP A 542 9.74 3.53 -39.37
N THR A 543 10.51 3.11 -38.36
CA THR A 543 11.31 1.89 -38.51
C THR A 543 10.52 0.66 -38.05
N LYS A 544 10.42 -0.31 -38.96
CA LYS A 544 9.72 -1.61 -38.90
C LYS A 544 10.11 -2.47 -37.68
N PHE A 545 9.72 -2.08 -36.48
CA PHE A 545 9.69 -2.98 -35.33
C PHE A 545 8.47 -3.90 -35.44
N ARG A 546 8.46 -5.06 -34.76
CA ARG A 546 7.19 -5.77 -34.51
C ARG A 546 6.25 -4.79 -33.80
N PHE A 547 5.37 -4.15 -34.57
CA PHE A 547 4.53 -3.07 -34.08
C PHE A 547 3.56 -3.64 -33.04
N TYR A 548 3.76 -3.28 -31.78
CA TYR A 548 2.61 -2.93 -30.97
C TYR A 548 2.23 -1.52 -31.38
N GLU A 549 1.09 -1.33 -32.04
CA GLU A 549 0.61 0.01 -32.37
C GLU A 549 0.22 0.72 -31.06
N LYS A 550 1.09 1.62 -30.59
CA LYS A 550 0.71 2.61 -29.59
C LYS A 550 -0.20 3.59 -30.35
N ILE A 551 -1.48 3.67 -29.99
CA ILE A 551 -2.60 4.36 -30.67
C ILE A 551 -3.35 3.39 -31.61
N LYS A 552 -4.63 3.06 -31.46
CA LYS A 552 -5.79 3.73 -30.84
C LYS A 552 -6.39 2.81 -29.77
N VAL A 553 -6.38 3.29 -28.53
CA VAL A 553 -7.41 3.02 -27.53
C VAL A 553 -8.84 3.31 -28.05
N SER A 554 -9.07 3.66 -29.32
CA SER A 554 -10.24 4.47 -29.73
C SER A 554 -11.59 3.79 -29.62
N GLU A 555 -11.63 2.50 -29.33
CA GLU A 555 -12.80 1.80 -28.80
C GLU A 555 -12.67 1.43 -27.31
N TRP A 556 -11.43 1.26 -26.78
CA TRP A 556 -11.04 0.80 -25.42
C TRP A 556 -11.92 1.34 -24.29
N ILE A 557 -12.50 2.48 -24.54
CA ILE A 557 -13.46 3.11 -23.66
C ILE A 557 -14.68 3.64 -24.41
N ALA A 558 -14.59 3.89 -25.72
CA ALA A 558 -15.61 4.59 -26.48
C ALA A 558 -16.80 3.65 -26.69
N SER A 559 -17.80 3.67 -25.81
CA SER A 559 -18.66 4.83 -25.56
C SER A 559 -19.45 4.69 -24.25
N PRO A 560 -19.86 5.80 -23.58
CA PRO A 560 -19.10 7.01 -23.29
C PRO A 560 -18.98 7.21 -21.77
N GLU A 561 -17.75 7.45 -21.30
CA GLU A 561 -17.37 7.84 -19.94
C GLU A 561 -17.74 6.88 -18.80
N LEU A 562 -17.08 7.04 -17.63
CA LEU A 562 -17.05 6.09 -16.50
C LEU A 562 -18.33 5.25 -16.48
N PRO A 563 -18.25 3.92 -16.72
CA PRO A 563 -19.41 3.13 -17.11
C PRO A 563 -20.51 3.47 -16.15
N LEU A 564 -21.66 3.92 -16.66
CA LEU A 564 -22.86 4.26 -15.91
C LEU A 564 -23.07 3.32 -14.71
N LYS A 565 -22.67 2.05 -14.89
CA LYS A 565 -22.47 1.02 -13.88
C LYS A 565 -21.67 1.42 -12.62
N LEU A 566 -20.45 1.97 -12.73
CA LEU A 566 -19.70 2.50 -11.59
C LEU A 566 -20.44 3.64 -10.88
N TYR A 567 -21.06 4.56 -11.63
CA TYR A 567 -21.85 5.63 -11.02
C TYR A 567 -23.08 5.09 -10.33
N ILE A 568 -23.72 4.08 -10.90
CA ILE A 568 -24.87 3.41 -10.30
C ILE A 568 -24.43 2.60 -9.07
N CYS A 569 -23.27 1.96 -9.10
CA CYS A 569 -22.69 1.29 -7.93
C CYS A 569 -22.39 2.30 -6.80
N ASP A 570 -21.75 3.43 -7.13
CA ASP A 570 -21.53 4.53 -6.18
C ASP A 570 -22.88 5.07 -5.68
N TRP A 571 -23.86 5.26 -6.57
CA TRP A 571 -25.19 5.74 -6.22
C TRP A 571 -25.94 4.76 -5.31
N ILE A 572 -25.89 3.45 -5.60
CA ILE A 572 -26.48 2.37 -4.80
C ILE A 572 -25.92 2.43 -3.39
N GLN A 573 -24.62 2.68 -3.27
CA GLN A 573 -23.93 2.81 -2.01
C GLN A 573 -24.30 4.11 -1.27
N ASP A 574 -24.19 5.26 -1.94
CA ASP A 574 -24.49 6.58 -1.38
C ASP A 574 -25.96 6.64 -0.92
N ASN A 575 -26.85 5.96 -1.64
CA ASN A 575 -28.27 5.85 -1.31
C ASN A 575 -28.62 4.64 -0.45
N SER A 576 -27.61 3.85 -0.04
CA SER A 576 -27.75 2.76 0.93
C SER A 576 -28.86 1.78 0.57
N LEU A 577 -28.93 1.32 -0.69
CA LEU A 577 -30.02 0.42 -1.13
C LEU A 577 -30.00 -0.95 -0.49
N GLN A 578 -28.84 -1.37 0.03
CA GLN A 578 -28.72 -2.56 0.87
C GLN A 578 -29.42 -2.40 2.24
N TYR A 579 -29.84 -1.19 2.57
CA TYR A 579 -30.63 -0.84 3.74
C TYR A 579 -32.10 -0.76 3.31
N GLY A 580 -32.99 -1.39 4.08
CA GLY A 580 -34.41 -1.36 3.76
C GLY A 580 -35.00 0.04 3.83
N ILE A 581 -36.13 0.21 3.17
CA ILE A 581 -36.92 1.43 3.22
C ILE A 581 -37.87 1.36 4.42
N ILE A 582 -37.82 2.39 5.27
CA ILE A 582 -38.74 2.59 6.37
C ILE A 582 -39.87 3.48 5.87
N LEU A 583 -41.13 3.08 6.08
CA LEU A 583 -42.24 3.97 5.81
C LEU A 583 -42.58 4.72 7.10
N GLN A 584 -42.46 6.05 7.08
CA GLN A 584 -42.79 6.93 8.21
C GLN A 584 -44.01 7.80 7.86
N ARG A 585 -44.54 8.57 8.82
CA ARG A 585 -45.74 9.39 8.61
C ARG A 585 -45.56 10.56 7.62
N SER A 586 -44.34 11.08 7.47
CA SER A 586 -44.07 12.28 6.67
C SER A 586 -43.33 11.98 5.36
N LYS A 587 -42.24 11.22 5.41
CA LYS A 587 -41.45 10.80 4.25
C LYS A 587 -40.90 9.38 4.44
N PRO A 588 -40.68 8.59 3.37
CA PRO A 588 -39.94 7.34 3.47
C PRO A 588 -38.55 7.62 4.07
N GLY A 589 -38.21 6.90 5.12
CA GLY A 589 -36.90 6.89 5.76
C GLY A 589 -36.02 5.76 5.24
N ARG A 590 -34.72 5.84 5.52
CA ARG A 590 -33.76 4.75 5.28
C ARG A 590 -33.43 4.07 6.60
N ALA A 591 -33.34 2.75 6.56
CA ALA A 591 -32.90 1.97 7.70
C ALA A 591 -31.45 2.30 8.10
N LYS A 592 -31.08 2.00 9.35
CA LYS A 592 -29.75 2.29 9.89
C LYS A 592 -28.71 1.21 9.62
N LYS A 593 -29.14 0.02 9.20
CA LYS A 593 -28.31 -1.15 8.92
C LYS A 593 -28.70 -1.82 7.61
N ALA A 594 -27.71 -2.39 6.95
CA ALA A 594 -27.91 -3.18 5.75
C ALA A 594 -28.57 -4.52 6.11
N ALA A 595 -29.62 -4.90 5.40
CA ALA A 595 -30.26 -6.21 5.56
C ALA A 595 -29.66 -7.25 4.60
N VAL A 596 -29.14 -6.80 3.46
CA VAL A 596 -28.66 -7.64 2.36
C VAL A 596 -27.26 -7.21 1.89
N LYS A 597 -26.57 -8.09 1.17
CA LYS A 597 -25.44 -7.78 0.30
C LYS A 597 -25.76 -8.24 -1.10
N PHE A 598 -25.23 -7.54 -2.10
CA PHE A 598 -25.34 -7.95 -3.49
C PHE A 598 -24.30 -9.04 -3.79
N LEU A 599 -24.75 -10.16 -4.36
CA LEU A 599 -23.90 -11.26 -4.83
C LEU A 599 -23.46 -11.06 -6.28
N LYS A 600 -24.30 -10.39 -7.06
CA LYS A 600 -24.05 -10.05 -8.46
C LYS A 600 -24.45 -8.60 -8.69
N GLU A 601 -23.85 -7.99 -9.70
CA GLU A 601 -24.22 -6.66 -10.16
C GLU A 601 -25.71 -6.62 -10.58
N PRO A 602 -26.44 -5.53 -10.28
CA PRO A 602 -27.80 -5.40 -10.74
C PRO A 602 -27.84 -5.21 -12.26
N GLU A 603 -28.94 -5.63 -12.85
CA GLU A 603 -29.25 -5.37 -14.25
C GLU A 603 -29.65 -3.90 -14.42
N ILE A 604 -29.13 -3.27 -15.47
CA ILE A 604 -29.26 -1.82 -15.71
C ILE A 604 -29.80 -1.62 -17.13
N THR A 605 -30.98 -1.01 -17.25
CA THR A 605 -31.62 -0.72 -18.54
C THR A 605 -31.84 0.78 -18.72
N GLN A 606 -31.36 1.36 -19.82
CA GLN A 606 -31.58 2.77 -20.10
C GLN A 606 -33.02 3.02 -20.61
N ILE A 607 -33.72 4.00 -20.04
CA ILE A 607 -35.11 4.31 -20.38
C ILE A 607 -35.22 5.60 -21.22
N ASN A 608 -34.54 6.69 -20.83
CA ASN A 608 -34.59 8.01 -21.48
C ASN A 608 -36.01 8.45 -21.90
N LYS A 609 -36.94 8.48 -20.95
CA LYS A 609 -38.35 8.79 -21.17
C LYS A 609 -38.78 9.94 -20.28
N ILE A 610 -39.70 10.77 -20.74
CA ILE A 610 -40.37 11.78 -19.93
C ILE A 610 -41.83 11.37 -19.80
N THR A 611 -42.35 11.34 -18.58
CA THR A 611 -43.74 11.03 -18.32
C THR A 611 -44.37 12.22 -17.61
N ILE A 612 -45.47 12.75 -18.15
CA ILE A 612 -46.25 13.79 -17.50
C ILE A 612 -47.56 13.18 -17.04
N ILE A 613 -47.86 13.32 -15.76
CA ILE A 613 -49.03 12.72 -15.13
C ILE A 613 -49.80 13.81 -14.38
N LEU A 614 -51.09 13.87 -14.66
CA LEU A 614 -52.07 14.62 -13.90
C LEU A 614 -52.99 13.61 -13.22
N THR A 615 -52.82 13.45 -11.91
CA THR A 615 -53.49 12.40 -11.13
C THR A 615 -54.18 12.98 -9.92
N GLN A 616 -55.37 12.47 -9.65
CA GLN A 616 -56.02 12.64 -8.36
C GLN A 616 -55.90 11.33 -7.57
N PRO A 617 -55.26 11.34 -6.39
CA PRO A 617 -55.11 10.14 -5.60
C PRO A 617 -56.46 9.66 -5.11
N LYS A 618 -56.70 8.37 -5.30
CA LYS A 618 -57.91 7.67 -4.85
C LYS A 618 -57.79 7.24 -3.40
N THR A 619 -56.58 7.11 -2.86
CA THR A 619 -56.34 6.73 -1.45
C THR A 619 -55.37 7.68 -0.75
N ARG A 620 -55.40 7.72 0.59
CA ARG A 620 -54.39 8.45 1.39
C ARG A 620 -52.98 7.91 1.21
N GLN A 621 -52.85 6.61 0.97
CA GLN A 621 -51.57 5.95 0.69
C GLN A 621 -51.00 6.42 -0.65
N GLU A 622 -51.84 6.48 -1.69
CA GLU A 622 -51.47 6.99 -3.01
C GLU A 622 -51.06 8.47 -2.93
N ALA A 623 -51.82 9.29 -2.18
CA ALA A 623 -51.45 10.69 -1.93
C ALA A 623 -50.09 10.82 -1.22
N TYR A 624 -49.82 9.98 -0.22
CA TYR A 624 -48.54 9.96 0.49
C TYR A 624 -47.37 9.58 -0.43
N LEU A 625 -47.55 8.60 -1.31
CA LEU A 625 -46.51 8.18 -2.25
C LEU A 625 -46.25 9.28 -3.31
N LEU A 626 -47.30 9.90 -3.84
CA LEU A 626 -47.20 11.02 -4.78
C LEU A 626 -46.54 12.25 -4.14
N ASP A 627 -46.86 12.57 -2.88
CA ASP A 627 -46.17 13.62 -2.08
C ASP A 627 -44.67 13.34 -1.93
N ASN A 628 -44.23 12.09 -2.09
CA ASN A 628 -42.85 11.66 -2.01
C ASN A 628 -42.24 11.29 -3.38
N GLY A 629 -42.93 11.60 -4.49
CA GLY A 629 -42.41 11.39 -5.84
C GLY A 629 -42.32 9.92 -6.27
N ILE A 630 -43.04 9.01 -5.60
CA ILE A 630 -43.06 7.58 -5.91
C ILE A 630 -44.38 7.24 -6.61
N ILE A 631 -44.29 6.54 -7.74
CA ILE A 631 -45.45 6.02 -8.47
C ILE A 631 -45.39 4.49 -8.50
N LEU A 632 -46.55 3.87 -8.24
CA LEU A 632 -46.77 2.42 -8.33
C LEU A 632 -47.58 2.08 -9.58
N LYS A 633 -47.41 0.85 -10.08
CA LYS A 633 -48.22 0.33 -11.19
C LYS A 633 -49.50 -0.28 -10.63
N ASN A 634 -50.64 0.02 -11.26
CA ASN A 634 -51.96 -0.45 -10.82
C ASN A 634 -52.12 -2.00 -10.78
N GLU A 635 -51.19 -2.76 -11.36
CA GLU A 635 -51.19 -4.23 -11.38
C GLU A 635 -50.26 -4.86 -10.31
N ASP A 636 -49.59 -4.06 -9.49
CA ASP A 636 -48.48 -4.52 -8.64
C ASP A 636 -48.90 -5.43 -7.47
N GLY A 637 -50.21 -5.64 -7.23
CA GLY A 637 -50.71 -6.51 -6.16
C GLY A 637 -50.16 -6.17 -4.77
N LEU A 638 -49.61 -4.97 -4.61
CA LEU A 638 -49.01 -4.48 -3.38
C LEU A 638 -50.15 -4.09 -2.46
N GLU A 639 -50.55 -5.03 -1.60
CA GLU A 639 -51.38 -4.77 -0.44
C GLU A 639 -50.55 -3.95 0.56
N LEU A 640 -50.44 -2.63 0.30
CA LEU A 640 -49.92 -1.66 1.26
C LEU A 640 -50.71 -1.66 2.58
N ASP A 641 -51.88 -2.30 2.56
CA ASP A 641 -52.80 -2.48 3.67
C ASP A 641 -52.28 -3.42 4.76
N GLU A 642 -51.31 -4.28 4.42
CA GLU A 642 -50.68 -5.23 5.32
C GLU A 642 -49.17 -5.03 5.33
N ILE A 643 -48.70 -3.90 5.90
CA ILE A 643 -47.28 -3.71 6.20
C ILE A 643 -47.03 -4.22 7.62
N PRO A 644 -46.65 -5.49 7.81
CA PRO A 644 -46.39 -5.97 9.15
C PRO A 644 -45.20 -5.23 9.74
N PHE A 645 -45.27 -5.06 11.05
CA PHE A 645 -44.27 -4.36 11.85
C PHE A 645 -44.19 -2.84 11.63
N ALA A 646 -45.01 -2.25 10.75
CA ALA A 646 -45.24 -0.81 10.75
C ALA A 646 -46.13 -0.41 11.94
N GLU A 647 -45.94 0.81 12.48
CA GLU A 647 -46.76 1.28 13.61
C GLU A 647 -48.26 1.19 13.29
N HIS A 648 -49.08 0.70 14.25
CA HIS A 648 -50.53 0.58 14.10
C HIS A 648 -51.23 1.89 13.74
N ASN A 649 -50.61 3.04 14.03
CA ASN A 649 -51.14 4.36 13.69
C ASN A 649 -50.48 4.97 12.43
N SER A 650 -49.82 4.15 11.60
CA SER A 650 -49.35 4.58 10.29
C SER A 650 -50.52 4.67 9.31
N ILE A 651 -50.49 5.63 8.38
CA ILE A 651 -51.55 5.82 7.39
C ILE A 651 -51.66 4.65 6.39
N LEU A 652 -50.67 3.75 6.43
CA LEU A 652 -50.50 2.62 5.52
C LEU A 652 -51.21 1.36 6.04
N ASN A 653 -51.29 1.15 7.36
CA ASN A 653 -51.98 -0.02 7.95
C ASN A 653 -53.51 0.09 7.99
N ILE A 654 -54.12 0.96 7.18
CA ILE A 654 -55.58 1.11 7.07
C ILE A 654 -56.01 0.37 5.79
N PRO A 655 -56.85 -0.68 5.86
CA PRO A 655 -57.28 -1.43 4.70
C PRO A 655 -57.90 -0.55 3.59
N LEU A 656 -57.59 -0.80 2.31
CA LEU A 656 -58.17 -0.09 1.16
C LEU A 656 -59.71 -0.18 1.17
N GLU A 657 -60.27 -1.28 1.67
CA GLU A 657 -61.72 -1.53 1.71
C GLU A 657 -62.43 -0.63 2.74
N ASP A 658 -61.81 -0.43 3.91
CA ASP A 658 -62.29 0.54 4.91
C ASP A 658 -62.19 1.98 4.38
N PHE A 659 -61.22 2.25 3.49
CA PHE A 659 -61.09 3.52 2.80
C PHE A 659 -62.21 3.75 1.78
N LYS A 660 -62.52 2.77 0.92
CA LYS A 660 -63.62 2.84 -0.07
C LYS A 660 -64.98 3.01 0.59
N ASN A 661 -65.20 2.41 1.77
CA ASN A 661 -66.44 2.51 2.52
C ASN A 661 -66.53 3.78 3.39
N SER A 662 -65.42 4.51 3.58
CA SER A 662 -65.45 5.81 4.21
C SER A 662 -66.07 6.83 3.24
N LYS A 663 -67.35 7.15 3.43
CA LYS A 663 -68.10 8.19 2.68
C LYS A 663 -67.54 9.62 2.85
N LYS A 664 -66.28 9.80 3.22
CA LYS A 664 -65.60 11.10 3.38
C LYS A 664 -64.41 11.20 2.41
N GLN A 665 -64.76 11.67 1.21
CA GLN A 665 -63.96 12.52 0.32
C GLN A 665 -62.64 11.94 -0.23
N LEU A 666 -62.69 11.56 -1.50
CA LEU A 666 -61.60 11.71 -2.47
C LEU A 666 -60.87 13.01 -2.19
N SER A 667 -59.55 12.95 -2.07
CA SER A 667 -58.76 14.15 -1.78
C SER A 667 -59.07 15.22 -2.85
N ASN A 668 -59.34 16.46 -2.43
CA ASN A 668 -59.42 17.59 -3.37
C ASN A 668 -58.04 17.94 -3.97
N ALA A 669 -57.01 17.16 -3.68
CA ALA A 669 -55.67 17.37 -4.21
C ALA A 669 -55.52 16.75 -5.59
N ILE A 670 -55.06 17.54 -6.56
CA ILE A 670 -54.62 17.09 -7.88
C ILE A 670 -53.10 17.25 -7.93
N TYR A 671 -52.42 16.23 -8.40
CA TYR A 671 -50.97 16.22 -8.57
C TYR A 671 -50.64 16.35 -10.04
N CYS A 672 -49.79 17.32 -10.37
CA CYS A 672 -49.14 17.39 -11.66
C CYS A 672 -47.66 17.05 -11.47
N GLN A 673 -47.19 15.99 -12.12
CA GLN A 673 -45.82 15.52 -12.05
C GLN A 673 -45.21 15.43 -13.44
N ILE A 674 -44.00 15.96 -13.60
CA ILE A 674 -43.15 15.81 -14.77
C ILE A 674 -41.96 14.95 -14.34
N ILE A 675 -41.84 13.77 -14.92
CA ILE A 675 -40.90 12.75 -14.48
C ILE A 675 -39.93 12.47 -15.60
N PHE A 676 -38.65 12.64 -15.31
CA PHE A 676 -37.57 12.28 -16.20
C PHE A 676 -37.01 10.93 -15.80
N HIS A 677 -37.26 9.89 -16.60
CA HIS A 677 -36.76 8.53 -16.41
C HIS A 677 -35.41 8.35 -17.12
N THR A 678 -34.36 8.04 -16.36
CA THR A 678 -33.03 7.81 -16.91
C THR A 678 -32.77 6.32 -17.06
N VAL A 679 -32.75 5.59 -15.95
CA VAL A 679 -32.24 4.22 -15.89
C VAL A 679 -33.10 3.36 -14.98
N LYS A 680 -33.44 2.15 -15.42
CA LYS A 680 -34.02 1.08 -14.61
C LYS A 680 -32.91 0.23 -14.02
N ILE A 681 -33.03 -0.09 -12.74
CA ILE A 681 -32.15 -1.00 -12.02
C ILE A 681 -33.01 -2.14 -11.50
N SER A 682 -32.60 -3.39 -11.77
CA SER A 682 -33.29 -4.61 -11.34
C SER A 682 -32.33 -5.62 -10.73
N PHE A 683 -32.79 -6.36 -9.72
CA PHE A 683 -32.08 -7.52 -9.18
C PHE A 683 -33.03 -8.64 -8.77
N GLY A 684 -32.62 -9.88 -9.05
CA GLY A 684 -33.31 -11.08 -8.63
C GLY A 684 -33.08 -11.42 -7.16
N LEU A 685 -33.95 -12.26 -6.59
CA LEU A 685 -33.74 -12.79 -5.24
C LEU A 685 -32.52 -13.72 -5.14
N SER A 686 -32.01 -14.22 -6.27
CA SER A 686 -30.75 -14.97 -6.37
C SER A 686 -29.53 -14.06 -6.34
N ASP A 687 -29.68 -12.77 -6.64
CA ASP A 687 -28.57 -11.83 -6.81
C ASP A 687 -28.22 -11.10 -5.50
N ILE A 688 -28.97 -11.40 -4.43
CA ILE A 688 -28.80 -10.81 -3.10
C ILE A 688 -28.72 -11.92 -2.04
N GLU A 689 -27.87 -11.71 -1.04
CA GLU A 689 -27.78 -12.56 0.15
C GLU A 689 -28.11 -11.74 1.39
N TYR A 690 -28.89 -12.30 2.30
CA TYR A 690 -29.15 -11.65 3.58
C TYR A 690 -27.92 -11.74 4.47
N LEU A 691 -27.56 -10.61 5.08
CA LEU A 691 -26.40 -10.56 5.97
C LEU A 691 -26.62 -11.43 7.22
N HIS A 692 -25.59 -12.16 7.64
CA HIS A 692 -25.66 -12.98 8.86
C HIS A 692 -26.05 -12.16 10.09
N GLU A 693 -25.56 -10.91 10.21
CA GLU A 693 -25.94 -10.01 11.30
C GLU A 693 -27.45 -9.75 11.32
N PHE A 694 -28.04 -9.44 10.15
CA PHE A 694 -29.48 -9.24 10.01
C PHE A 694 -30.26 -10.50 10.40
N LEU A 695 -29.85 -11.67 9.88
CA LEU A 695 -30.51 -12.94 10.19
C LEU A 695 -30.46 -13.27 11.69
N ASN A 696 -29.34 -12.99 12.35
CA ASN A 696 -29.19 -13.21 13.79
C ASN A 696 -30.00 -12.21 14.61
N ALA A 697 -30.08 -10.95 14.19
CA ALA A 697 -30.88 -9.93 14.86
C ALA A 697 -32.37 -10.30 14.85
N VAL A 698 -32.90 -10.76 13.72
CA VAL A 698 -34.30 -11.20 13.63
C VAL A 698 -34.55 -12.43 14.50
N LYS A 699 -33.67 -13.45 14.46
CA LYS A 699 -33.77 -14.65 15.32
C LYS A 699 -33.78 -14.30 16.81
N SER A 700 -32.93 -13.36 17.22
CA SER A 700 -32.86 -12.91 18.61
C SER A 700 -34.18 -12.26 19.05
N LYS A 701 -34.78 -11.39 18.24
CA LYS A 701 -36.03 -10.69 18.60
C LYS A 701 -37.26 -11.58 18.63
N LEU A 702 -37.25 -12.69 17.89
CA LEU A 702 -38.33 -13.69 17.92
C LEU A 702 -38.36 -14.53 19.21
N GLN A 703 -37.21 -14.67 19.89
CA GLN A 703 -37.12 -15.41 21.15
C GLN A 703 -37.55 -14.57 22.36
N ASP A 704 -37.86 -13.29 22.17
CA ASP A 704 -38.32 -12.38 23.22
C ASP A 704 -39.83 -12.53 23.51
N HIS A 705 -40.24 -12.31 24.77
CA HIS A 705 -41.64 -12.33 25.19
C HIS A 705 -42.51 -11.23 24.52
N GLU A 706 -41.93 -10.12 24.04
CA GLU A 706 -42.60 -9.06 23.27
C GLU A 706 -42.17 -9.06 21.79
N SER A 707 -42.07 -10.23 21.17
CA SER A 707 -41.51 -10.41 19.81
C SER A 707 -42.11 -9.48 18.75
N SER A 708 -43.44 -9.31 18.71
CA SER A 708 -44.10 -8.41 17.74
C SER A 708 -43.63 -6.96 17.86
N LYS A 709 -43.62 -6.39 19.07
CA LYS A 709 -43.18 -5.01 19.35
C LYS A 709 -41.69 -4.82 19.10
N ASN A 710 -40.88 -5.83 19.41
CA ASN A 710 -39.44 -5.81 19.14
C ASN A 710 -39.13 -5.92 17.64
N LEU A 711 -39.91 -6.67 16.87
CA LEU A 711 -39.82 -6.71 15.42
C LEU A 711 -40.29 -5.41 14.78
N CYS A 712 -41.37 -4.78 15.30
CA CYS A 712 -41.76 -3.42 14.91
C CYS A 712 -40.61 -2.43 15.04
N LYS A 713 -39.89 -2.49 16.17
CA LYS A 713 -38.73 -1.62 16.37
C LYS A 713 -37.56 -1.99 15.45
N LEU A 714 -37.28 -3.28 15.28
CA LEU A 714 -36.17 -3.77 14.45
C LEU A 714 -36.33 -3.37 12.97
N PHE A 715 -37.53 -3.54 12.41
CA PHE A 715 -37.82 -3.15 11.03
C PHE A 715 -38.12 -1.65 10.90
N GLY A 716 -38.68 -1.03 11.94
CA GLY A 716 -38.99 0.39 11.99
C GLY A 716 -37.77 1.32 12.15
N ASP A 717 -36.66 0.83 12.70
CA ASP A 717 -35.44 1.62 12.95
C ASP A 717 -34.21 1.06 12.20
N ASP A 718 -33.94 -0.23 12.33
CA ASP A 718 -32.63 -0.79 11.99
C ASP A 718 -32.55 -1.32 10.57
N TYR A 719 -33.53 -2.09 10.10
CA TYR A 719 -33.41 -2.82 8.83
C TYR A 719 -34.43 -2.46 7.76
N GLY A 720 -35.50 -1.71 8.09
CA GLY A 720 -36.52 -1.28 7.14
C GLY A 720 -37.60 -2.33 6.88
N HIS A 721 -38.71 -1.91 6.25
CA HIS A 721 -39.86 -2.78 5.99
C HIS A 721 -39.78 -3.46 4.62
N PHE A 722 -39.24 -2.75 3.61
CA PHE A 722 -39.21 -3.22 2.23
C PHE A 722 -37.87 -3.04 1.55
N LEU A 723 -37.64 -3.88 0.54
CA LEU A 723 -36.56 -3.78 -0.42
C LEU A 723 -37.17 -3.72 -1.83
N PRO A 724 -37.03 -2.60 -2.57
CA PRO A 724 -37.46 -2.55 -3.96
C PRO A 724 -36.50 -3.37 -4.82
N ARG A 725 -36.99 -4.37 -5.54
CA ARG A 725 -36.15 -5.17 -6.45
C ARG A 725 -35.96 -4.51 -7.80
N THR A 726 -36.88 -3.63 -8.17
CA THR A 726 -36.81 -2.87 -9.41
C THR A 726 -37.13 -1.40 -9.14
N PHE A 727 -36.27 -0.49 -9.58
CA PHE A 727 -36.53 0.94 -9.49
C PHE A 727 -35.95 1.69 -10.68
N THR A 728 -36.61 2.78 -11.03
CA THR A 728 -36.14 3.72 -12.05
C THR A 728 -35.58 4.95 -11.36
N LEU A 729 -34.36 5.31 -11.77
CA LEU A 729 -33.70 6.54 -11.41
C LEU A 729 -34.10 7.66 -12.36
N GLY A 730 -34.05 8.88 -11.85
CA GLY A 730 -34.49 10.04 -12.59
C GLY A 730 -34.61 11.30 -11.75
N GLY A 731 -35.46 12.22 -12.19
CA GLY A 731 -35.90 13.35 -11.38
C GLY A 731 -37.38 13.63 -11.57
N VAL A 732 -38.00 14.22 -10.55
CA VAL A 732 -39.40 14.60 -10.58
C VAL A 732 -39.50 16.10 -10.33
N LEU A 733 -40.31 16.76 -11.14
CA LEU A 733 -40.90 18.05 -10.82
C LEU A 733 -42.36 17.79 -10.45
N SER A 734 -42.77 18.23 -9.28
CA SER A 734 -44.12 17.98 -8.77
C SER A 734 -44.78 19.27 -8.30
N LYS A 735 -46.11 19.32 -8.42
CA LYS A 735 -46.93 20.33 -7.79
C LYS A 735 -48.28 19.77 -7.39
N LYS A 736 -48.64 20.04 -6.13
CA LYS A 736 -49.92 19.69 -5.52
C LYS A 736 -50.86 20.89 -5.57
N TYR A 737 -52.05 20.69 -6.11
CA TYR A 737 -53.11 21.69 -6.17
C TYR A 737 -54.27 21.22 -5.31
N ILE A 738 -54.76 22.04 -4.39
CA ILE A 738 -55.91 21.70 -3.55
C ILE A 738 -57.09 22.52 -4.05
N SER A 739 -58.10 21.86 -4.63
CA SER A 739 -59.33 22.55 -5.04
C SER A 739 -60.18 22.93 -3.82
N ASN A 740 -60.62 24.18 -3.78
CA ASN A 740 -61.50 24.69 -2.73
C ASN A 740 -62.98 24.32 -2.96
N ASN A 741 -63.34 23.85 -4.17
CA ASN A 741 -64.73 23.64 -4.58
C ASN A 741 -65.02 22.16 -4.83
N HIS A 742 -65.35 21.42 -3.76
CA HIS A 742 -65.81 20.02 -3.75
C HIS A 742 -64.88 18.98 -4.45
N PRO A 743 -64.96 17.69 -4.11
CA PRO A 743 -64.20 16.65 -4.81
C PRO A 743 -64.63 16.62 -6.29
N ILE A 744 -63.75 17.08 -7.17
CA ILE A 744 -63.89 16.94 -8.62
C ILE A 744 -63.54 15.49 -8.94
N ASP A 745 -64.35 14.81 -9.75
CA ASP A 745 -63.98 13.51 -10.33
C ASP A 745 -63.00 13.78 -11.47
N PHE A 746 -61.70 13.70 -11.17
CA PHE A 746 -60.63 14.02 -12.10
C PHE A 746 -60.02 12.72 -12.68
N PRO A 747 -60.20 12.42 -13.97
CA PRO A 747 -59.59 11.25 -14.58
C PRO A 747 -58.07 11.43 -14.67
N THR A 748 -57.31 10.41 -14.26
CA THR A 748 -55.85 10.41 -14.45
C THR A 748 -55.53 10.56 -15.93
N GLN A 749 -54.76 11.60 -16.28
CA GLN A 749 -54.22 11.79 -17.62
C GLN A 749 -52.70 11.55 -17.59
N GLN A 750 -52.21 10.76 -18.54
CA GLN A 750 -50.79 10.48 -18.70
C GLN A 750 -50.38 10.72 -20.15
N SER A 751 -49.21 11.32 -20.34
CA SER A 751 -48.59 11.47 -21.65
C SER A 751 -47.10 11.12 -21.57
N ASP A 752 -46.70 10.24 -22.47
CA ASP A 752 -45.33 9.76 -22.59
C ASP A 752 -44.62 10.49 -23.74
N ILE A 753 -43.44 11.04 -23.47
CA ILE A 753 -42.62 11.76 -24.44
C ILE A 753 -41.22 11.14 -24.45
N LYS A 754 -40.66 10.94 -25.64
CA LYS A 754 -39.27 10.48 -25.78
C LYS A 754 -38.31 11.63 -25.44
N PHE A 755 -37.36 11.40 -24.54
CA PHE A 755 -36.40 12.44 -24.16
C PHE A 755 -35.52 12.90 -25.33
N ASN A 756 -35.10 11.96 -26.18
CA ASN A 756 -34.24 12.25 -27.33
C ASN A 756 -34.97 12.96 -28.48
N ASP A 757 -36.26 13.30 -28.33
CA ASP A 757 -37.00 14.07 -29.30
C ASP A 757 -36.57 15.55 -29.22
N PRO A 758 -36.05 16.15 -30.31
CA PRO A 758 -35.63 17.56 -30.33
C PRO A 758 -36.75 18.54 -29.95
N TYR A 759 -38.01 18.12 -30.09
CA TYR A 759 -39.20 18.90 -29.81
C TYR A 759 -39.86 18.52 -28.47
N ALA A 760 -39.19 17.72 -27.63
CA ALA A 760 -39.74 17.28 -26.35
C ALA A 760 -40.22 18.46 -25.48
N HIS A 761 -39.41 19.52 -25.34
CA HIS A 761 -39.79 20.70 -24.57
C HIS A 761 -41.04 21.39 -25.12
N GLN A 762 -41.16 21.55 -26.45
CA GLN A 762 -42.34 22.16 -27.07
C GLN A 762 -43.60 21.33 -26.87
N LYS A 763 -43.49 19.99 -26.90
CA LYS A 763 -44.61 19.08 -26.60
C LYS A 763 -45.07 19.18 -25.16
N ILE A 764 -44.12 19.28 -24.21
CA ILE A 764 -44.43 19.52 -22.79
C ILE A 764 -45.18 20.83 -22.63
N GLU A 765 -44.68 21.91 -23.23
CA GLU A 765 -45.31 23.24 -23.18
C GLU A 765 -46.75 23.23 -23.71
N GLN A 766 -46.97 22.63 -24.89
CA GLN A 766 -48.30 22.51 -25.50
C GLN A 766 -49.28 21.73 -24.62
N LEU A 767 -48.83 20.64 -23.99
CA LEU A 767 -49.66 19.85 -23.07
C LEU A 767 -50.04 20.66 -21.83
N LEU A 768 -49.08 21.31 -21.18
CA LEU A 768 -49.33 22.12 -19.98
C LEU A 768 -50.27 23.30 -20.28
N GLU A 769 -50.15 23.92 -21.46
CA GLU A 769 -51.07 24.95 -21.94
C GLU A 769 -52.49 24.44 -22.16
N THR A 770 -52.63 23.25 -22.74
CA THR A 770 -53.91 22.60 -22.96
C THR A 770 -54.59 22.32 -21.63
N TRP A 771 -53.86 21.77 -20.66
CA TRP A 771 -54.39 21.51 -19.32
C TRP A 771 -54.74 22.78 -18.55
N ASN A 772 -53.95 23.86 -18.64
CA ASN A 772 -54.33 25.14 -18.01
C ASN A 772 -55.63 25.72 -18.61
N LYS A 773 -55.92 25.45 -19.90
CA LYS A 773 -57.16 25.88 -20.55
C LYS A 773 -58.35 24.99 -20.16
N GLU A 774 -58.15 23.68 -20.12
CA GLU A 774 -59.19 22.71 -19.75
C GLU A 774 -59.54 22.78 -18.25
N PHE A 775 -58.54 22.99 -17.40
CA PHE A 775 -58.66 22.95 -15.94
C PHE A 775 -58.23 24.29 -15.33
N LYS A 776 -59.17 25.23 -15.21
CA LYS A 776 -58.93 26.62 -14.75
C LYS A 776 -58.24 26.73 -13.38
N ASP A 777 -58.34 25.70 -12.53
CA ASP A 777 -57.77 25.68 -11.18
C ASP A 777 -56.35 25.09 -11.10
N ILE A 778 -55.78 24.65 -12.23
CA ILE A 778 -54.44 24.05 -12.29
C ILE A 778 -53.46 25.06 -12.89
N ASN A 779 -52.54 25.57 -12.05
CA ASN A 779 -51.52 26.55 -12.46
C ASN A 779 -50.13 25.91 -12.62
N THR A 780 -49.77 25.55 -13.85
CA THR A 780 -48.49 24.90 -14.20
C THR A 780 -47.31 25.86 -14.41
N LEU A 781 -47.36 27.10 -13.92
CA LEU A 781 -46.30 28.11 -14.13
C LEU A 781 -44.95 27.74 -13.48
N TYR A 782 -44.98 26.95 -12.42
CA TYR A 782 -43.79 26.46 -11.72
C TYR A 782 -44.07 25.12 -11.07
N PHE A 783 -43.01 24.38 -10.80
CA PHE A 783 -43.01 23.11 -10.10
C PHE A 783 -41.94 23.13 -9.01
N LEU A 784 -41.98 22.14 -8.12
CA LEU A 784 -40.94 21.89 -7.14
C LEU A 784 -40.17 20.64 -7.54
N ASP A 785 -38.84 20.70 -7.52
CA ASP A 785 -38.04 19.50 -7.67
C ASP A 785 -37.99 18.66 -6.37
N ASN A 786 -37.27 17.55 -6.40
CA ASN A 786 -37.14 16.64 -5.26
C ASN A 786 -36.50 17.27 -4.02
N MET A 787 -35.73 18.35 -4.19
CA MET A 787 -35.11 19.10 -3.09
C MET A 787 -36.03 20.20 -2.56
N GLY A 788 -37.15 20.45 -3.25
CA GLY A 788 -38.10 21.52 -2.94
C GLY A 788 -37.77 22.84 -3.62
N ASP A 789 -36.80 22.85 -4.55
CA ASP A 789 -36.42 24.05 -5.29
C ASP A 789 -37.43 24.36 -6.40
N VAL A 790 -37.71 25.65 -6.59
CA VAL A 790 -38.68 26.12 -7.58
C VAL A 790 -38.09 26.06 -8.98
N VAL A 791 -38.74 25.31 -9.87
CA VAL A 791 -38.44 25.26 -11.29
C VAL A 791 -39.59 25.88 -12.07
N TYR A 792 -39.34 27.06 -12.64
CA TYR A 792 -40.30 27.73 -13.52
C TYR A 792 -40.48 26.96 -14.83
N ARG A 793 -41.69 27.02 -15.39
CA ARG A 793 -42.11 26.29 -16.60
C ARG A 793 -41.13 26.46 -17.77
N ASN A 794 -40.72 27.68 -18.05
CA ASN A 794 -39.75 28.02 -19.10
C ASN A 794 -38.33 27.43 -18.86
N ASN A 795 -38.01 26.99 -17.64
CA ASN A 795 -36.71 26.44 -17.27
C ASN A 795 -36.72 24.90 -17.16
N ILE A 796 -37.84 24.23 -17.43
CA ILE A 796 -37.94 22.76 -17.35
C ILE A 796 -36.91 22.08 -18.25
N GLY A 797 -36.68 22.61 -19.46
CA GLY A 797 -35.69 22.06 -20.40
C GLY A 797 -34.25 22.12 -19.86
N ASP A 798 -33.90 23.18 -19.15
CA ASP A 798 -32.56 23.35 -18.56
C ASP A 798 -32.38 22.47 -17.30
N TRP A 799 -33.43 22.33 -16.49
CA TRP A 799 -33.46 21.38 -15.38
C TRP A 799 -33.18 19.95 -15.86
N MET A 800 -33.84 19.51 -16.94
CA MET A 800 -33.64 18.16 -17.52
C MET A 800 -32.19 17.95 -18.00
N LYS A 801 -31.61 18.93 -18.71
CA LYS A 801 -30.21 18.87 -19.17
C LYS A 801 -29.24 18.80 -18.00
N SER A 802 -29.45 19.63 -16.97
CA SER A 802 -28.63 19.64 -15.75
C SER A 802 -28.66 18.29 -15.04
N LEU A 803 -29.84 17.69 -14.92
CA LEU A 803 -30.04 16.39 -14.28
C LEU A 803 -29.43 15.23 -15.07
N ALA A 804 -29.55 15.24 -16.41
CA ALA A 804 -28.92 14.25 -17.28
C ALA A 804 -27.38 14.29 -17.18
N ALA A 805 -26.79 15.47 -16.97
CA ALA A 805 -25.34 15.64 -16.82
C ALA A 805 -24.80 15.23 -15.43
N LYS A 806 -25.66 14.99 -14.43
CA LYS A 806 -25.25 14.72 -13.04
C LYS A 806 -25.94 13.48 -12.45
N PRO A 807 -25.46 12.25 -12.74
CA PRO A 807 -26.07 11.00 -12.25
C PRO A 807 -26.21 10.88 -10.73
N LYS A 808 -25.32 11.53 -9.97
CA LYS A 808 -25.41 11.57 -8.49
C LYS A 808 -26.67 12.26 -7.96
N ASN A 809 -27.29 13.13 -8.77
CA ASN A 809 -28.50 13.86 -8.39
C ASN A 809 -29.79 13.10 -8.76
N TRP A 810 -29.67 11.91 -9.34
CA TRP A 810 -30.83 11.09 -9.64
C TRP A 810 -31.45 10.56 -8.35
N ASN A 811 -32.77 10.48 -8.35
CA ASN A 811 -33.56 9.94 -7.26
C ASN A 811 -34.39 8.77 -7.77
N ILE A 812 -34.93 7.97 -6.86
CA ILE A 812 -35.95 6.98 -7.20
C ILE A 812 -37.21 7.74 -7.60
N VAL A 813 -37.63 7.61 -8.85
CA VAL A 813 -38.83 8.28 -9.39
C VAL A 813 -39.97 7.30 -9.67
N PHE A 814 -39.63 6.01 -9.74
CA PHE A 814 -40.56 4.95 -10.05
C PHE A 814 -40.01 3.65 -9.43
N SER A 815 -40.86 2.80 -8.85
CA SER A 815 -40.42 1.53 -8.31
C SER A 815 -41.44 0.45 -8.60
N GLU A 816 -40.95 -0.69 -9.07
CA GLU A 816 -41.74 -1.89 -9.37
C GLU A 816 -41.25 -3.01 -8.45
N ASP A 817 -42.12 -4.00 -8.16
CA ASP A 817 -41.72 -5.24 -7.50
C ASP A 817 -41.00 -5.05 -6.14
N TRP A 818 -41.80 -4.79 -5.11
CA TRP A 818 -41.31 -4.64 -3.75
C TRP A 818 -41.35 -5.96 -3.00
N VAL A 819 -40.27 -6.26 -2.30
CA VAL A 819 -40.20 -7.41 -1.41
C VAL A 819 -40.23 -6.93 0.03
N GLN A 820 -41.16 -7.46 0.80
CA GLN A 820 -41.18 -7.25 2.25
C GLN A 820 -40.01 -7.99 2.89
N ILE A 821 -39.18 -7.29 3.65
CA ILE A 821 -37.94 -7.85 4.22
C ILE A 821 -38.25 -8.99 5.21
N TYR A 822 -39.41 -8.98 5.87
CA TYR A 822 -39.80 -10.08 6.77
C TYR A 822 -40.17 -11.39 6.03
N LYS A 823 -40.53 -11.34 4.73
CA LYS A 823 -40.88 -12.55 3.94
C LYS A 823 -39.70 -13.53 3.76
N VAL A 824 -38.51 -13.14 4.21
CA VAL A 824 -37.33 -14.00 4.44
C VAL A 824 -37.68 -15.27 5.22
N PHE A 825 -38.60 -15.19 6.17
CA PHE A 825 -39.04 -16.35 6.96
C PHE A 825 -39.69 -17.46 6.13
N LYS A 826 -40.44 -17.08 5.08
CA LYS A 826 -41.17 -18.06 4.23
C LYS A 826 -40.21 -18.93 3.40
N LYS A 827 -39.01 -18.43 3.07
CA LYS A 827 -37.98 -19.17 2.33
C LYS A 827 -37.09 -20.05 3.21
N MET A 828 -37.07 -19.85 4.54
CA MET A 828 -36.20 -20.63 5.45
C MET A 828 -36.73 -22.01 5.85
N GLY A 829 -37.89 -22.44 5.32
CA GLY A 829 -38.21 -23.86 5.13
C GLY A 829 -37.93 -24.83 6.29
N LYS A 830 -38.04 -24.41 7.55
CA LYS A 830 -37.97 -25.27 8.75
C LYS A 830 -38.73 -24.68 9.95
N TYR A 831 -39.94 -24.17 9.76
CA TYR A 831 -40.95 -24.08 10.82
C TYR A 831 -42.33 -24.12 10.16
N THR A 832 -42.86 -25.32 9.95
CA THR A 832 -44.30 -25.56 9.86
C THR A 832 -44.87 -25.39 11.26
N ASP A 833 -45.78 -24.42 11.45
CA ASP A 833 -46.63 -24.16 12.64
C ASP A 833 -46.47 -22.80 13.35
N ALA A 834 -46.41 -21.70 12.59
CA ALA A 834 -46.70 -20.37 13.14
C ALA A 834 -47.67 -19.57 12.25
N SER A 835 -48.66 -20.25 11.66
CA SER A 835 -49.74 -19.61 10.89
C SER A 835 -50.86 -19.02 11.77
N ARG A 836 -50.62 -18.75 13.06
CA ARG A 836 -51.59 -18.11 13.98
C ARG A 836 -50.91 -17.34 15.12
N THR A 837 -50.30 -16.22 14.79
CA THR A 837 -50.05 -15.03 15.64
C THR A 837 -49.52 -13.95 14.72
#